data_AF-A0A4V6D3Z7-F1
#
_entry.id   AF-A0A4V6D3Z7-F1
#
_cell.length_a   1.000
_cell.length_b   1.000
_cell.length_c   1.000
_cell.angle_alpha   90.00
_cell.angle_beta   90.00
_cell.angle_gamma   90.00
#
_symmetry.space_group_name_H-M   'P 1'
#
loop_
_entity.id
_entity.type
_entity.pdbx_description
1 polymer ?
#
loop_
_entity_poly.entity_id
_entity_poly.type
_entity_poly.pdbx_seq_one_letter_code
_entity_poly.pdbx_strand_id
1 'polypeptide(L)'
;MMGAREPVAMEIPAEEGAAARSPPRRIRRRLVEGARGGGAPASVEEIEARLREAELRRQQFHEWLACKARKKPRSPSWSSQEEDHGQRLEAKLLAAEQKRLSLLAKARNRLAKLDELRQAAKNDVEMRFEKEREELETRVESRVRQAEENRLRLLHADMQKRAALKERTARSLVQKATSESKYMEQVRTAILQKRTAAEKKRLRLLEAEKMKAQARLLRIQKAAMTVCSQRETERKKLKEQLDSKLQRAKRQRAEYLKQRGSPRNSAHADYIKHADFFSIKLARCWRIFVKSRKTTLTLVEAYDALGINEKSVKSMPFENLAMSMESPTVLQTTKALLDRLERRLVISHSVASSSLENVDHLLKRVSSPPRRKVPPSREGRTRAVAKRSAKSSVASIRLPRYSLRVVLCAYMILAHPSAVLSGQGEREKQLMESAANFIKEFELLIKIILDGPGRSSDVTGQRKFRTQLANFDKAWCTYLYCFVVWKVKDARLLEEDLVRAACKLELSMMQTCKLTADGQSPNNLTHDMKAIQKQVTDDQKLLREKVQHLSGDAGIERMDSALSDTRSKFFEAKENGSPLAAPVANVFTPLSINSSGKTPSVVKENSRTNALGSSSVARSLLGASSSSSTSPVKQLTENEQMVNEMLHEDDSAFAGRSDSANTAEEEFQKKVRETMEKAFWDSVTDSIRGDMPDYSRLINLVKEVRDSLHELAPKEWKEEILENIDIEILSQVLGSGSQDAQYLGQILQYSLAMVRKLSAAAKEDEMKKSHDKLLSELAASSEVNDNGINSFVIAVIKGLRFILEEIKELQAEVSKARIQLMQPIIKGSAGVEYLQKAFTDRYGPPDNASASLPLTMQWISTSKNIVEEEWSEHSDCLSIIPSAGQAPALVPVLRAGHGAPVEQPSSSAAGASGQPECKGEKLDKLIRIGLLQLITSMEGLQMQSTPESLQINLLRLRSVQSQFQKVIAIATSMLVLRQVLMSENSKATPLELENAISELFKALEKILDSSPDAGTEEIVEAMISASASVGSPSEEKIQARRQMITRVFLKSLQPGDVVFKVVSRAVYCAFRGVVLGGSSPKGQKLADAAMRRIGAVKLVDRVVKAAEVLIKVATVSEKVHGPWYKALM
;
A
#
# COMPACT_ATOMS: atom_id res chain seq x y z
N MET A 1 107.31 1.79 22.22
CA MET A 1 107.14 3.06 21.49
C MET A 1 105.81 3.66 21.95
N MET A 2 105.86 4.63 22.86
CA MET A 2 105.84 6.08 22.59
C MET A 2 104.55 6.57 21.93
N GLY A 3 103.84 7.44 22.63
CA GLY A 3 102.69 8.18 22.11
C GLY A 3 101.84 8.81 23.23
N ALA A 4 102.40 9.76 23.96
CA ALA A 4 101.67 10.59 24.91
C ALA A 4 100.74 11.60 24.19
N ARG A 5 99.49 11.75 24.65
CA ARG A 5 98.89 13.05 25.06
C ARG A 5 97.41 12.94 25.43
N GLU A 6 97.15 13.44 26.64
CA GLU A 6 96.00 14.20 27.15
C GLU A 6 94.57 13.64 27.12
N PRO A 7 93.83 13.73 28.25
CA PRO A 7 92.48 13.22 28.38
C PRO A 7 91.48 14.16 27.70
N VAL A 8 90.84 13.66 26.65
CA VAL A 8 89.68 14.31 26.03
C VAL A 8 88.42 13.70 26.67
N ALA A 9 87.76 14.49 27.52
CA ALA A 9 86.40 14.23 27.93
C ALA A 9 85.49 14.36 26.70
N MET A 10 84.88 13.24 26.32
CA MET A 10 84.01 13.12 25.16
C MET A 10 82.56 13.15 25.65
N GLU A 11 81.90 14.31 25.52
CA GLU A 11 80.44 14.39 25.48
C GLU A 11 80.03 14.40 24.00
N ILE A 12 79.37 13.32 23.58
CA ILE A 12 78.78 13.17 22.25
C ILE A 12 77.39 13.85 22.28
N PRO A 13 77.10 14.84 21.42
CA PRO A 13 75.81 15.53 21.39
C PRO A 13 74.90 14.99 20.28
N ALA A 14 73.60 14.85 20.53
CA ALA A 14 72.52 15.14 19.56
C ALA A 14 71.11 14.95 20.16
N GLU A 15 70.25 15.94 19.89
CA GLU A 15 68.77 15.99 19.97
C GLU A 15 68.07 16.31 21.32
N GLU A 16 67.97 17.62 21.52
CA GLU A 16 66.86 18.45 22.03
C GLU A 16 65.95 17.94 23.16
N GLY A 17 66.21 18.50 24.34
CA GLY A 17 65.30 18.52 25.48
C GLY A 17 65.90 19.28 26.67
N ALA A 18 66.41 20.49 26.43
CA ALA A 18 66.90 21.42 27.46
C ALA A 18 65.79 21.70 28.51
N ALA A 19 66.04 22.00 29.78
CA ALA A 19 67.25 22.50 30.41
C ALA A 19 67.28 22.21 31.92
N ALA A 20 68.49 21.90 32.35
CA ALA A 20 69.15 22.16 33.61
C ALA A 20 68.42 22.94 34.73
N ARG A 21 68.46 22.28 35.89
CA ARG A 21 68.69 22.78 37.27
C ARG A 21 68.94 24.28 37.42
N SER A 22 68.03 24.94 38.15
CA SER A 22 68.17 26.32 38.61
C SER A 22 68.58 26.39 40.09
N PRO A 23 69.30 27.44 40.53
CA PRO A 23 69.73 27.60 41.92
C PRO A 23 68.55 27.95 42.85
N PRO A 24 68.71 27.82 44.18
CA PRO A 24 67.64 28.00 45.16
C PRO A 24 66.94 29.37 45.05
N ARG A 25 65.61 29.37 45.20
CA ARG A 25 64.71 30.53 44.97
C ARG A 25 65.14 31.84 45.67
N ARG A 26 65.87 31.77 46.78
CA ARG A 26 66.37 32.94 47.54
C ARG A 26 67.46 33.72 46.78
N ILE A 27 68.30 33.04 46.01
CA ILE A 27 69.37 33.66 45.20
C ILE A 27 68.82 34.16 43.87
N ARG A 28 67.85 33.45 43.26
CA ARG A 28 67.11 33.95 42.09
C ARG A 28 66.31 35.21 42.40
N ARG A 29 65.67 35.31 43.58
CA ARG A 29 65.01 36.56 44.00
C ARG A 29 66.03 37.68 44.17
N ARG A 30 67.16 37.46 44.85
CA ARG A 30 68.19 38.51 45.00
C ARG A 30 68.89 38.91 43.69
N LEU A 31 69.06 38.01 42.73
CA LEU A 31 69.64 38.34 41.42
C LEU A 31 68.62 38.98 40.46
N VAL A 32 67.33 38.65 40.56
CA VAL A 32 66.25 39.29 39.78
C VAL A 32 65.80 40.62 40.42
N GLU A 33 65.78 40.73 41.74
CA GLU A 33 65.65 42.00 42.48
C GLU A 33 66.93 42.84 42.34
N GLY A 34 68.09 42.21 42.18
CA GLY A 34 69.36 42.86 41.86
C GLY A 34 69.41 43.49 40.47
N ALA A 35 68.52 43.08 39.54
CA ALA A 35 68.36 43.73 38.24
C ALA A 35 67.40 44.95 38.27
N ARG A 36 66.74 45.23 39.41
CA ARG A 36 66.00 46.48 39.66
C ARG A 36 66.53 47.30 40.84
N GLY A 37 67.66 46.89 41.39
CA GLY A 37 68.33 47.55 42.50
C GLY A 37 69.85 47.54 42.37
N GLY A 38 70.37 47.36 41.15
CA GLY A 38 71.65 47.95 40.82
C GLY A 38 71.47 49.45 40.97
N GLY A 39 72.03 50.02 42.04
CA GLY A 39 72.37 51.42 42.04
C GLY A 39 73.22 51.63 40.80
N ALA A 40 72.59 52.10 39.73
CA ALA A 40 73.29 52.76 38.65
C ALA A 40 74.23 53.78 39.34
N PRO A 41 75.45 54.00 38.83
CA PRO A 41 76.25 55.11 39.32
C PRO A 41 75.33 56.34 39.26
N ALA A 42 75.10 56.97 40.42
CA ALA A 42 74.14 58.06 40.56
C ALA A 42 74.34 59.00 39.36
N SER A 43 73.29 59.19 38.58
CA SER A 43 73.39 60.02 37.38
C SER A 43 73.97 61.38 37.77
N VAL A 44 74.77 62.00 36.90
CA VAL A 44 75.38 63.31 37.17
C VAL A 44 74.32 64.31 37.64
N GLU A 45 73.12 64.24 37.06
CA GLU A 45 71.94 65.02 37.45
C GLU A 45 71.46 64.76 38.89
N GLU A 46 71.50 63.51 39.36
CA GLU A 46 71.10 63.16 40.74
C GLU A 46 72.14 63.61 41.77
N ILE A 47 73.42 63.55 41.42
CA ILE A 47 74.51 64.08 42.25
C ILE A 47 74.43 65.61 42.31
N GLU A 48 74.23 66.27 41.17
CA GLU A 48 74.04 67.72 41.09
C GLU A 48 72.77 68.19 41.81
N ALA A 49 71.68 67.43 41.76
CA ALA A 49 70.47 67.73 42.51
C ALA A 49 70.71 67.67 44.02
N ARG A 50 71.43 66.65 44.51
CA ARG A 50 71.80 66.54 45.93
C ARG A 50 72.78 67.63 46.36
N LEU A 51 73.71 68.02 45.49
CA LEU A 51 74.63 69.13 45.74
C LEU A 51 73.89 70.48 45.77
N ARG A 52 72.96 70.73 44.85
CA ARG A 52 72.09 71.92 44.86
C ARG A 52 71.21 71.98 46.10
N GLU A 53 70.68 70.85 46.53
CA GLU A 53 69.88 70.76 47.76
C GLU A 53 70.75 71.03 49.01
N ALA A 54 71.99 70.53 49.03
CA ALA A 54 72.96 70.86 50.07
C ALA A 54 73.35 72.35 50.06
N GLU A 55 73.53 72.94 48.87
CA GLU A 55 73.79 74.37 48.68
C GLU A 55 72.65 75.23 49.21
N LEU A 56 71.39 74.84 48.92
CA LEU A 56 70.20 75.52 49.42
C LEU A 56 70.13 75.46 50.95
N ARG A 57 70.44 74.31 51.55
CA ARG A 57 70.50 74.18 53.03
C ARG A 57 71.60 75.06 53.61
N ARG A 58 72.76 75.19 52.95
CA ARG A 58 73.83 76.11 53.36
C ARG A 58 73.40 77.57 53.25
N GLN A 59 72.73 77.96 52.16
CA GLN A 59 72.20 79.32 51.99
C GLN A 59 71.16 79.67 53.06
N GLN A 60 70.20 78.78 53.32
CA GLN A 60 69.20 78.97 54.39
C GLN A 60 69.87 79.07 55.77
N PHE A 61 70.93 78.31 56.02
CA PHE A 61 71.71 78.41 57.26
C PHE A 61 72.48 79.73 57.37
N HIS A 62 73.07 80.23 56.27
CA HIS A 62 73.74 81.52 56.22
C HIS A 62 72.76 82.71 56.33
N GLU A 63 71.58 82.64 55.71
CA GLU A 63 70.51 83.63 55.90
C GLU A 63 70.00 83.64 57.33
N TRP A 64 69.85 82.47 57.95
CA TRP A 64 69.48 82.37 59.36
C TRP A 64 70.54 82.98 60.28
N LEU A 65 71.83 82.76 60.00
CA LEU A 65 72.93 83.42 60.72
C LEU A 65 72.96 84.94 60.47
N ALA A 66 72.71 85.39 59.24
CA ALA A 66 72.64 86.81 58.90
C ALA A 66 71.45 87.53 59.58
N CYS A 67 70.31 86.86 59.70
CA CYS A 67 69.16 87.33 60.48
C CYS A 67 69.46 87.42 61.99
N LYS A 68 70.35 86.56 62.51
CA LYS A 68 70.82 86.61 63.90
C LYS A 68 71.87 87.70 64.16
N ALA A 69 72.66 88.06 63.14
CA ALA A 69 73.75 89.03 63.23
C ALA A 69 73.34 90.50 62.95
N ARG A 70 72.11 90.75 62.47
CA ARG A 70 71.58 92.12 62.39
C ARG A 70 71.32 92.66 63.81
N LYS A 71 72.05 93.71 64.19
CA LYS A 71 71.73 94.53 65.36
C LYS A 71 70.26 94.94 65.28
N LYS A 72 69.50 94.66 66.34
CA LYS A 72 68.10 95.13 66.49
C LYS A 72 68.02 96.61 66.08
N PRO A 73 67.04 97.02 65.25
CA PRO A 73 66.82 98.44 65.03
C PRO A 73 66.50 99.08 66.38
N ARG A 74 67.18 100.19 66.65
CA ARG A 74 67.01 101.04 67.84
C ARG A 74 65.53 101.44 67.92
N SER A 75 64.86 101.07 69.00
CA SER A 75 63.50 101.51 69.30
C SER A 75 63.44 103.05 69.31
N PRO A 76 62.45 103.69 68.67
CA PRO A 76 62.25 105.13 68.83
C PRO A 76 61.85 105.45 70.26
N SER A 77 62.54 106.43 70.84
CA SER A 77 62.19 107.05 72.11
C SER A 77 60.78 107.65 72.03
N TRP A 78 59.99 107.38 73.06
CA TRP A 78 58.68 107.96 73.25
C TRP A 78 58.80 109.47 73.49
N SER A 79 58.02 110.25 72.75
CA SER A 79 57.58 111.57 73.20
C SER A 79 56.11 111.75 72.85
N SER A 80 55.31 111.82 73.91
CA SER A 80 54.04 112.55 74.06
C SER A 80 53.06 112.57 72.89
N GLN A 81 51.94 111.85 73.01
CA GLN A 81 50.62 112.47 73.26
C GLN A 81 49.54 111.41 73.46
N GLU A 82 48.51 111.81 74.18
CA GLU A 82 47.30 111.07 74.54
C GLU A 82 46.64 110.43 73.31
N GLU A 83 46.35 109.13 73.35
CA GLU A 83 45.42 108.50 72.40
C GLU A 83 44.86 107.17 72.96
N ASP A 84 43.59 106.94 72.64
CA ASP A 84 42.57 106.14 73.33
C ASP A 84 42.92 104.66 73.60
N HIS A 85 42.75 104.20 74.85
CA HIS A 85 42.96 102.79 75.21
C HIS A 85 42.01 101.82 74.46
N GLY A 86 40.84 102.30 74.01
CA GLY A 86 39.87 101.54 73.22
C GLY A 86 40.39 101.11 71.85
N GLN A 87 41.01 102.03 71.10
CA GLN A 87 41.54 101.75 69.76
C GLN A 87 42.68 100.72 69.80
N ARG A 88 43.50 100.72 70.86
CA ARG A 88 44.53 99.68 71.08
C ARG A 88 43.95 98.30 71.39
N LEU A 89 42.82 98.24 72.09
CA LEU A 89 42.14 96.97 72.37
C LEU A 89 41.52 96.41 71.08
N GLU A 90 40.85 97.26 70.29
CA GLU A 90 40.29 96.90 68.99
C GLU A 90 41.35 96.40 68.01
N ALA A 91 42.49 97.10 67.90
CA ALA A 91 43.60 96.64 67.06
C ALA A 91 44.15 95.27 67.51
N LYS A 92 44.19 94.98 68.83
CA LYS A 92 44.60 93.67 69.36
C LYS A 92 43.57 92.59 69.10
N LEU A 93 42.27 92.89 69.21
CA LEU A 93 41.19 91.95 68.90
C LEU A 93 41.16 91.62 67.40
N LEU A 94 41.29 92.63 66.53
CA LEU A 94 41.41 92.43 65.08
C LEU A 94 42.65 91.62 64.72
N ALA A 95 43.80 91.87 65.33
CA ALA A 95 45.01 91.07 65.13
C ALA A 95 44.84 89.62 65.62
N ALA A 96 44.14 89.41 66.75
CA ALA A 96 43.83 88.07 67.26
C ALA A 96 42.84 87.32 66.35
N GLU A 97 41.85 88.01 65.80
CA GLU A 97 40.90 87.47 64.84
C GLU A 97 41.58 87.10 63.52
N GLN A 98 42.41 87.98 62.97
CA GLN A 98 43.24 87.68 61.80
C GLN A 98 44.17 86.49 62.06
N LYS A 99 44.79 86.40 63.24
CA LYS A 99 45.61 85.25 63.62
C LYS A 99 44.80 83.96 63.70
N ARG A 100 43.61 83.99 64.30
CA ARG A 100 42.68 82.85 64.36
C ARG A 100 42.26 82.39 62.96
N LEU A 101 41.86 83.32 62.09
CA LEU A 101 41.51 83.02 60.70
C LEU A 101 42.70 82.43 59.93
N SER A 102 43.91 82.94 60.14
CA SER A 102 45.13 82.39 59.53
C SER A 102 45.42 80.94 59.98
N LEU A 103 45.16 80.61 61.25
CA LEU A 103 45.33 79.25 61.77
C LEU A 103 44.26 78.30 61.22
N LEU A 104 43.02 78.76 61.13
CA LEU A 104 41.93 78.00 60.50
C LEU A 104 42.21 77.76 59.01
N ALA A 105 42.71 78.75 58.28
CA ALA A 105 43.12 78.60 56.88
C ALA A 105 44.26 77.58 56.73
N LYS A 106 45.28 77.64 57.60
CA LYS A 106 46.37 76.65 57.61
C LYS A 106 45.87 75.23 57.93
N ALA A 107 44.92 75.09 58.86
CA ALA A 107 44.32 73.79 59.19
C ALA A 107 43.48 73.24 58.02
N ARG A 108 42.66 74.08 57.39
CA ARG A 108 41.87 73.73 56.18
C ARG A 108 42.78 73.29 55.03
N ASN A 109 43.87 74.01 54.78
CA ASN A 109 44.83 73.63 53.73
C ASN A 109 45.53 72.30 54.01
N ARG A 110 45.82 71.98 55.29
CA ARG A 110 46.37 70.67 55.67
C ARG A 110 45.37 69.54 55.46
N LEU A 111 44.10 69.76 55.81
CA LEU A 111 43.02 68.80 55.58
C LEU A 111 42.81 68.55 54.07
N ALA A 112 42.73 69.61 53.26
CA ALA A 112 42.61 69.49 51.81
C ALA A 112 43.75 68.66 51.20
N LYS A 113 45.00 68.89 51.64
CA LYS A 113 46.16 68.11 51.19
C LYS A 113 46.11 66.63 51.61
N LEU A 114 45.54 66.32 52.78
CA LEU A 114 45.33 64.92 53.19
C LEU A 114 44.24 64.25 52.36
N ASP A 115 43.18 64.97 52.01
CA ASP A 115 42.12 64.45 51.15
C ASP A 115 42.60 64.25 49.71
N GLU A 116 43.43 65.14 49.17
CA GLU A 116 44.12 64.93 47.88
C GLU A 116 44.96 63.65 47.88
N LEU A 117 45.72 63.40 48.95
CA LEU A 117 46.52 62.16 49.08
C LEU A 117 45.64 60.91 49.19
N ARG A 118 44.50 60.98 49.90
CA ARG A 118 43.53 59.89 49.96
C ARG A 118 42.92 59.60 48.60
N GLN A 119 42.55 60.62 47.84
CA GLN A 119 42.00 60.47 46.49
C GLN A 119 43.05 59.91 45.54
N ALA A 120 44.30 60.37 45.60
CA ALA A 120 45.39 59.82 44.80
C ALA A 120 45.63 58.33 45.11
N ALA A 121 45.64 57.94 46.39
CA ALA A 121 45.77 56.53 46.79
C ALA A 121 44.57 55.68 46.35
N LYS A 122 43.36 56.24 46.38
CA LYS A 122 42.15 55.58 45.89
C LYS A 122 42.23 55.34 44.37
N ASN A 123 42.59 56.37 43.62
CA ASN A 123 42.74 56.30 42.16
C ASN A 123 43.82 55.28 41.76
N ASP A 124 44.97 55.27 42.47
CA ASP A 124 46.04 54.29 42.22
C ASP A 124 45.59 52.84 42.42
N VAL A 125 44.69 52.59 43.38
CA VAL A 125 44.11 51.26 43.62
C VAL A 125 43.09 50.92 42.54
N GLU A 126 42.22 51.85 42.16
CA GLU A 126 41.26 51.67 41.06
C GLU A 126 41.98 51.34 39.74
N MET A 127 43.03 52.09 39.38
CA MET A 127 43.85 51.83 38.18
C MET A 127 44.51 50.45 38.19
N ARG A 128 44.89 49.92 39.36
CA ARG A 128 45.44 48.56 39.46
C ARG A 128 44.38 47.50 39.22
N PHE A 129 43.19 47.67 39.79
CA PHE A 129 42.07 46.76 39.55
C PHE A 129 41.61 46.78 38.10
N GLU A 130 41.56 47.96 37.47
CA GLU A 130 41.25 48.08 36.04
C GLU A 130 42.28 47.34 35.19
N LYS A 131 43.57 47.52 35.48
CA LYS A 131 44.63 46.80 34.76
C LYS A 131 44.56 45.28 34.96
N GLU A 132 44.31 44.81 36.18
CA GLU A 132 44.13 43.38 36.44
C GLU A 132 42.90 42.82 35.72
N ARG A 133 41.83 43.60 35.64
CA ARG A 133 40.62 43.24 34.90
C ARG A 133 40.91 43.10 33.40
N GLU A 134 41.60 44.06 32.79
CA GLU A 134 42.00 44.00 31.38
C GLU A 134 42.93 42.81 31.09
N GLU A 135 43.89 42.53 31.98
CA GLU A 135 44.77 41.36 31.87
C GLU A 135 44.00 40.03 31.98
N LEU A 136 42.96 39.97 32.82
CA LEU A 136 42.11 38.80 32.93
C LEU A 136 41.18 38.64 31.73
N GLU A 137 40.60 39.73 31.25
CA GLU A 137 39.74 39.76 30.07
C GLU A 137 40.48 39.24 28.83
N THR A 138 41.68 39.77 28.57
CA THR A 138 42.53 39.30 27.46
C THR A 138 42.94 37.82 27.59
N ARG A 139 43.20 37.34 28.82
CA ARG A 139 43.48 35.92 29.07
C ARG A 139 42.27 35.04 28.82
N VAL A 140 41.09 35.45 29.28
CA VAL A 140 39.84 34.72 29.05
C VAL A 140 39.53 34.66 27.56
N GLU A 141 39.61 35.79 26.84
CA GLU A 141 39.43 35.84 25.40
C GLU A 141 40.40 34.91 24.66
N SER A 142 41.68 34.91 25.03
CA SER A 142 42.67 34.03 24.41
C SER A 142 42.35 32.54 24.61
N ARG A 143 41.88 32.16 25.80
CA ARG A 143 41.48 30.77 26.10
C ARG A 143 40.21 30.37 25.37
N VAL A 144 39.24 31.28 25.24
CA VAL A 144 38.02 31.05 24.48
C VAL A 144 38.34 30.84 23.00
N ARG A 145 39.14 31.73 22.39
CA ARG A 145 39.59 31.55 21.00
C ARG A 145 40.34 30.23 20.79
N GLN A 146 41.22 29.87 21.73
CA GLN A 146 41.94 28.60 21.68
C GLN A 146 41.00 27.39 21.80
N ALA A 147 39.98 27.44 22.67
CA ALA A 147 38.98 26.39 22.80
C ALA A 147 38.13 26.26 21.53
N GLU A 148 37.76 27.38 20.90
CA GLU A 148 37.03 27.41 19.63
C GLU A 148 37.85 26.82 18.49
N GLU A 149 39.13 27.17 18.36
CA GLU A 149 40.02 26.56 17.38
C GLU A 149 40.15 25.04 17.59
N ASN A 150 40.32 24.61 18.84
CA ASN A 150 40.39 23.19 19.17
C ASN A 150 39.08 22.46 18.81
N ARG A 151 37.92 23.09 19.08
CA ARG A 151 36.61 22.58 18.69
C ARG A 151 36.50 22.42 17.17
N LEU A 152 36.93 23.43 16.41
CA LEU A 152 36.92 23.40 14.95
C LEU A 152 37.83 22.31 14.39
N ARG A 153 39.03 22.12 14.97
CA ARG A 153 39.94 21.04 14.56
C ARG A 153 39.35 19.65 14.81
N LEU A 154 38.67 19.44 15.94
CA LEU A 154 37.99 18.18 16.24
C LEU A 154 36.85 17.91 15.24
N LEU A 155 36.01 18.92 14.98
CA LEU A 155 34.93 18.81 13.99
C LEU A 155 35.47 18.50 12.59
N HIS A 156 36.57 19.15 12.19
CA HIS A 156 37.22 18.89 10.91
C HIS A 156 37.78 17.47 10.83
N ALA A 157 38.44 16.97 11.88
CA ALA A 157 38.94 15.60 11.93
C ALA A 157 37.81 14.56 11.84
N ASP A 158 36.68 14.80 12.51
CA ASP A 158 35.52 13.92 12.42
C ASP A 158 34.85 13.96 11.04
N MET A 159 34.79 15.14 10.42
CA MET A 159 34.30 15.30 9.05
C MET A 159 35.19 14.52 8.06
N GLN A 160 36.51 14.57 8.21
CA GLN A 160 37.44 13.78 7.40
C GLN A 160 37.27 12.27 7.62
N LYS A 161 37.11 11.80 8.86
CA LYS A 161 36.84 10.39 9.14
C LYS A 161 35.54 9.92 8.48
N ARG A 162 34.47 10.73 8.56
CA ARG A 162 33.19 10.44 7.89
C ARG A 162 33.34 10.40 6.38
N ALA A 163 34.10 11.32 5.80
CA ALA A 163 34.38 11.33 4.36
C ALA A 163 35.14 10.08 3.92
N ALA A 164 36.20 9.70 4.65
CA ALA A 164 36.96 8.48 4.37
C ALA A 164 36.12 7.20 4.50
N LEU A 165 35.20 7.15 5.49
CA LEU A 165 34.28 6.03 5.64
C LEU A 165 33.28 5.95 4.46
N LYS A 166 32.71 7.09 4.04
CA LYS A 166 31.84 7.18 2.85
C LYS A 166 32.57 6.74 1.57
N GLU A 167 33.84 7.11 1.42
CA GLU A 167 34.64 6.70 0.27
C GLU A 167 34.93 5.19 0.27
N ARG A 168 35.22 4.61 1.45
CA ARG A 168 35.40 3.16 1.60
C ARG A 168 34.12 2.38 1.30
N THR A 169 32.97 2.84 1.79
CA THR A 169 31.68 2.20 1.49
C THR A 169 31.33 2.32 0.01
N ALA A 170 31.55 3.49 -0.61
CA ALA A 170 31.36 3.68 -2.04
C ALA A 170 32.26 2.74 -2.87
N ARG A 171 33.54 2.60 -2.54
CA ARG A 171 34.46 1.66 -3.20
C ARG A 171 34.00 0.20 -3.06
N SER A 172 33.55 -0.20 -1.88
CA SER A 172 33.02 -1.56 -1.64
C SER A 172 31.76 -1.83 -2.47
N LEU A 173 30.84 -0.86 -2.53
CA LEU A 173 29.63 -0.97 -3.35
C LEU A 173 29.95 -1.07 -4.83
N VAL A 174 30.89 -0.28 -5.35
CA VAL A 174 31.34 -0.36 -6.74
C VAL A 174 31.95 -1.74 -7.02
N GLN A 175 32.80 -2.26 -6.14
CA GLN A 175 33.37 -3.61 -6.30
C GLN A 175 32.27 -4.68 -6.32
N LYS A 176 31.30 -4.61 -5.40
CA LYS A 176 30.17 -5.52 -5.38
C LYS A 176 29.37 -5.45 -6.69
N ALA A 177 29.02 -4.25 -7.14
CA ALA A 177 28.31 -4.05 -8.41
C ALA A 177 29.08 -4.61 -9.62
N THR A 178 30.40 -4.45 -9.67
CA THR A 178 31.22 -5.04 -10.75
C THR A 178 31.25 -6.56 -10.69
N SER A 179 31.26 -7.16 -9.50
CA SER A 179 31.22 -8.63 -9.35
C SER A 179 29.87 -9.21 -9.76
N GLU A 180 28.77 -8.54 -9.39
CA GLU A 180 27.40 -8.91 -9.78
C GLU A 180 27.22 -8.77 -11.29
N SER A 181 27.73 -7.69 -11.90
CA SER A 181 27.71 -7.49 -13.35
C SER A 181 28.44 -8.62 -14.09
N LYS A 182 29.64 -9.01 -13.64
CA LYS A 182 30.40 -10.14 -14.21
C LYS A 182 29.64 -11.46 -14.10
N TYR A 183 29.03 -11.72 -12.94
CA TYR A 183 28.19 -12.92 -12.75
C TYR A 183 27.00 -12.93 -13.72
N MET A 184 26.29 -11.80 -13.85
CA MET A 184 25.16 -11.67 -14.77
C MET A 184 25.58 -11.85 -16.24
N GLU A 185 26.76 -11.37 -16.62
CA GLU A 185 27.32 -11.61 -17.94
C GLU A 185 27.61 -13.10 -18.18
N GLN A 186 28.20 -13.81 -17.21
CA GLN A 186 28.40 -15.25 -17.28
C GLN A 186 27.07 -16.00 -17.42
N VAL A 187 26.04 -15.62 -16.66
CA VAL A 187 24.70 -16.21 -16.79
C VAL A 187 24.12 -15.96 -18.18
N ARG A 188 24.23 -14.75 -18.73
CA ARG A 188 23.77 -14.42 -20.09
C ARG A 188 24.49 -15.26 -21.14
N THR A 189 25.81 -15.40 -21.05
CA THR A 189 26.57 -16.24 -21.99
C THR A 189 26.17 -17.70 -21.90
N ALA A 190 25.94 -18.24 -20.69
CA ALA A 190 25.48 -19.61 -20.49
C ALA A 190 24.08 -19.85 -21.08
N ILE A 191 23.16 -18.87 -20.95
CA ILE A 191 21.82 -18.93 -21.57
C ILE A 191 21.94 -18.94 -23.10
N LEU A 192 22.77 -18.05 -23.67
CA LEU A 192 23.01 -18.01 -25.12
C LEU A 192 23.62 -19.32 -25.63
N GLN A 193 24.58 -19.91 -24.91
CA GLN A 193 25.13 -21.22 -25.24
C GLN A 193 24.08 -22.32 -25.20
N LYS A 194 23.22 -22.36 -24.18
CA LYS A 194 22.10 -23.33 -24.10
C LYS A 194 21.11 -23.15 -25.25
N ARG A 195 20.78 -21.90 -25.61
CA ARG A 195 19.88 -21.59 -26.73
C ARG A 195 20.48 -22.05 -28.07
N THR A 196 21.74 -21.74 -28.32
CA THR A 196 22.42 -22.16 -29.56
C THR A 196 22.56 -23.69 -29.64
N ALA A 197 22.82 -24.38 -28.53
CA ALA A 197 22.83 -25.84 -28.48
C ALA A 197 21.45 -26.45 -28.77
N ALA A 198 20.39 -25.88 -28.18
CA ALA A 198 19.02 -26.30 -28.45
C ALA A 198 18.62 -26.08 -29.91
N GLU A 199 19.01 -24.96 -30.50
CA GLU A 199 18.72 -24.63 -31.90
C GLU A 199 19.47 -25.54 -32.87
N LYS A 200 20.75 -25.84 -32.61
CA LYS A 200 21.50 -26.85 -33.36
C LYS A 200 20.82 -28.23 -33.28
N LYS A 201 20.31 -28.62 -32.12
CA LYS A 201 19.57 -29.89 -31.96
C LYS A 201 18.26 -29.89 -32.75
N ARG A 202 17.52 -28.78 -32.72
CA ARG A 202 16.29 -28.60 -33.51
C ARG A 202 16.57 -28.74 -35.02
N LEU A 203 17.60 -28.06 -35.52
CA LEU A 203 17.99 -28.10 -36.93
C LEU A 203 18.36 -29.53 -37.37
N ARG A 204 19.16 -30.26 -36.58
CA ARG A 204 19.49 -31.67 -36.88
C ARG A 204 18.26 -32.57 -36.96
N LEU A 205 17.28 -32.37 -36.08
CA LEU A 205 16.03 -33.14 -36.13
C LEU A 205 15.22 -32.81 -37.39
N LEU A 206 15.12 -31.53 -37.75
CA LEU A 206 14.43 -31.10 -38.97
C LEU A 206 15.11 -31.64 -40.23
N GLU A 207 16.44 -31.62 -40.29
CA GLU A 207 17.20 -32.21 -41.39
C GLU A 207 16.96 -33.72 -41.50
N ALA A 208 16.95 -34.44 -40.37
CA ALA A 208 16.66 -35.87 -40.35
C ALA A 208 15.23 -36.18 -40.83
N GLU A 209 14.25 -35.35 -40.49
CA GLU A 209 12.88 -35.47 -40.99
C GLU A 209 12.77 -35.16 -42.49
N LYS A 210 13.45 -34.10 -42.96
CA LYS A 210 13.54 -33.75 -44.38
C LYS A 210 14.13 -34.91 -45.18
N MET A 211 15.22 -35.53 -44.71
CA MET A 211 15.83 -36.69 -45.36
C MET A 211 14.88 -37.91 -45.38
N LYS A 212 14.15 -38.17 -44.30
CA LYS A 212 13.12 -39.24 -44.27
C LYS A 212 11.99 -38.98 -45.26
N ALA A 213 11.55 -37.73 -45.40
CA ALA A 213 10.52 -37.35 -46.37
C ALA A 213 11.01 -37.54 -47.80
N GLN A 214 12.23 -37.08 -48.13
CA GLN A 214 12.86 -37.30 -49.43
C GLN A 214 13.00 -38.79 -49.76
N ALA A 215 13.41 -39.62 -48.79
CA ALA A 215 13.49 -41.07 -48.98
C ALA A 215 12.12 -41.71 -49.27
N ARG A 216 11.04 -41.21 -48.65
CA ARG A 216 9.67 -41.67 -48.96
C ARG A 216 9.25 -41.27 -50.38
N LEU A 217 9.54 -40.04 -50.79
CA LEU A 217 9.26 -39.57 -52.15
C LEU A 217 9.97 -40.43 -53.20
N LEU A 218 11.27 -40.72 -53.00
CA LEU A 218 12.03 -41.59 -53.89
C LEU A 218 11.45 -43.01 -53.96
N ARG A 219 10.92 -43.56 -52.85
CA ARG A 219 10.24 -44.86 -52.86
C ARG A 219 8.92 -44.81 -53.63
N ILE A 220 8.13 -43.74 -53.46
CA ILE A 220 6.88 -43.55 -54.20
C ILE A 220 7.17 -43.42 -55.69
N GLN A 221 8.18 -42.65 -56.07
CA GLN A 221 8.58 -42.48 -57.47
C GLN A 221 9.03 -43.81 -58.09
N LYS A 222 9.86 -44.59 -57.37
CA LYS A 222 10.26 -45.94 -57.82
C LYS A 222 9.05 -46.86 -57.97
N ALA A 223 8.13 -46.87 -57.00
CA ALA A 223 6.90 -47.66 -57.08
C ALA A 223 6.03 -47.25 -58.28
N ALA A 224 5.88 -45.95 -58.52
CA ALA A 224 5.14 -45.43 -59.67
C ALA A 224 5.77 -45.90 -61.00
N MET A 225 7.10 -45.80 -61.14
CA MET A 225 7.82 -46.30 -62.32
C MET A 225 7.62 -47.82 -62.53
N THR A 226 7.67 -48.61 -61.45
CA THR A 226 7.41 -50.06 -61.57
C THR A 226 5.98 -50.38 -61.99
N VAL A 227 4.98 -49.64 -61.50
CA VAL A 227 3.58 -49.80 -61.91
C VAL A 227 3.38 -49.39 -63.36
N CYS A 228 4.00 -48.30 -63.80
CA CYS A 228 3.95 -47.88 -65.20
C CYS A 228 4.56 -48.93 -66.14
N SER A 229 5.75 -49.42 -65.81
CA SER A 229 6.40 -50.51 -66.56
C SER A 229 5.53 -51.77 -66.59
N GLN A 230 4.96 -52.17 -65.45
CA GLN A 230 4.06 -53.32 -65.39
C GLN A 230 2.83 -53.13 -66.30
N ARG A 231 2.17 -51.97 -66.26
CA ARG A 231 1.04 -51.65 -67.14
C ARG A 231 1.43 -51.64 -68.63
N GLU A 232 2.65 -51.24 -68.97
CA GLU A 232 3.14 -51.32 -70.34
C GLU A 232 3.36 -52.76 -70.78
N THR A 233 3.93 -53.61 -69.93
CA THR A 233 4.08 -55.04 -70.23
C THR A 233 2.72 -55.73 -70.37
N GLU A 234 1.75 -55.42 -69.52
CA GLU A 234 0.38 -55.93 -69.63
C GLU A 234 -0.30 -55.44 -70.90
N ARG A 235 -0.13 -54.17 -71.28
CA ARG A 235 -0.63 -53.64 -72.57
C ARG A 235 -0.01 -54.37 -73.76
N LYS A 236 1.30 -54.65 -73.75
CA LYS A 236 1.96 -55.43 -74.80
C LYS A 236 1.40 -56.85 -74.88
N LYS A 237 1.25 -57.53 -73.74
CA LYS A 237 0.63 -58.87 -73.68
C LYS A 237 -0.79 -58.88 -74.21
N LEU A 238 -1.61 -57.89 -73.85
CA LEU A 238 -2.98 -57.77 -74.36
C LEU A 238 -3.01 -57.52 -75.88
N LYS A 239 -2.08 -56.72 -76.40
CA LYS A 239 -1.93 -56.50 -77.84
C LYS A 239 -1.57 -57.82 -78.56
N GLU A 240 -0.58 -58.55 -78.07
CA GLU A 240 -0.20 -59.87 -78.61
C GLU A 240 -1.36 -60.88 -78.54
N GLN A 241 -2.12 -60.89 -77.44
CA GLN A 241 -3.32 -61.72 -77.32
C GLN A 241 -4.39 -61.32 -78.34
N LEU A 242 -4.61 -60.03 -78.57
CA LEU A 242 -5.56 -59.53 -79.55
C LEU A 242 -5.12 -59.90 -80.97
N ASP A 243 -3.83 -59.74 -81.30
CA ASP A 243 -3.26 -60.17 -82.57
C ASP A 243 -3.42 -61.68 -82.76
N SER A 244 -3.18 -62.49 -81.71
CA SER A 244 -3.40 -63.94 -81.77
C SER A 244 -4.87 -64.31 -81.98
N LYS A 245 -5.81 -63.55 -81.39
CA LYS A 245 -7.25 -63.71 -81.59
C LYS A 245 -7.67 -63.30 -82.98
N LEU A 246 -7.14 -62.21 -83.53
CA LEU A 246 -7.38 -61.80 -84.91
C LEU A 246 -6.86 -62.85 -85.90
N GLN A 247 -5.68 -63.43 -85.65
CA GLN A 247 -5.16 -64.53 -86.45
C GLN A 247 -6.04 -65.78 -86.35
N ARG A 248 -6.53 -66.14 -85.14
CA ARG A 248 -7.51 -67.22 -84.98
C ARG A 248 -8.82 -66.92 -85.67
N ALA A 249 -9.35 -65.70 -85.56
CA ALA A 249 -10.57 -65.28 -86.25
C ALA A 249 -10.40 -65.28 -87.77
N LYS A 250 -9.21 -64.95 -88.28
CA LYS A 250 -8.87 -65.09 -89.70
C LYS A 250 -8.87 -66.55 -90.14
N ARG A 251 -8.31 -67.46 -89.34
CA ARG A 251 -8.36 -68.92 -89.57
C ARG A 251 -9.79 -69.46 -89.48
N GLN A 252 -10.54 -69.08 -88.45
CA GLN A 252 -11.94 -69.46 -88.28
C GLN A 252 -12.83 -68.87 -89.37
N ARG A 253 -12.59 -67.66 -89.87
CA ARG A 253 -13.30 -67.09 -91.02
C ARG A 253 -12.99 -67.89 -92.29
N ALA A 254 -11.75 -68.36 -92.47
CA ALA A 254 -11.42 -69.28 -93.55
C ALA A 254 -12.12 -70.64 -93.41
N GLU A 255 -12.29 -71.15 -92.18
CA GLU A 255 -13.08 -72.35 -91.89
C GLU A 255 -14.59 -72.11 -92.03
N TYR A 256 -15.11 -70.94 -91.65
CA TYR A 256 -16.51 -70.57 -91.74
C TYR A 256 -16.94 -70.34 -93.19
N LEU A 257 -16.02 -69.84 -94.03
CA LEU A 257 -16.19 -69.82 -95.48
C LEU A 257 -16.22 -71.25 -96.08
N LYS A 258 -15.58 -72.24 -95.45
CA LYS A 258 -15.73 -73.67 -95.81
C LYS A 258 -17.04 -74.28 -95.31
N GLN A 259 -17.74 -73.66 -94.35
CA GLN A 259 -18.96 -74.17 -93.72
C GLN A 259 -20.24 -73.48 -94.21
N ARG A 260 -20.24 -72.88 -95.41
CA ARG A 260 -21.47 -72.32 -96.02
C ARG A 260 -22.37 -73.46 -96.55
N GLY A 261 -23.07 -74.11 -95.63
CA GLY A 261 -24.16 -75.04 -95.87
C GLY A 261 -24.93 -75.31 -94.57
N SER A 262 -26.17 -74.80 -94.50
CA SER A 262 -27.22 -75.02 -93.47
C SER A 262 -27.48 -73.88 -92.44
N PRO A 263 -28.75 -73.57 -92.07
CA PRO A 263 -29.16 -72.28 -91.49
C PRO A 263 -29.71 -72.31 -90.04
N ARG A 264 -29.79 -71.10 -89.43
CA ARG A 264 -30.54 -70.61 -88.24
C ARG A 264 -29.82 -70.49 -86.86
N ASN A 265 -29.49 -69.23 -86.55
CA ASN A 265 -29.80 -68.40 -85.38
C ASN A 265 -29.81 -68.98 -83.95
N SER A 266 -28.99 -68.39 -83.06
CA SER A 266 -29.50 -67.49 -81.99
C SER A 266 -28.34 -66.75 -81.28
N ALA A 267 -28.26 -65.43 -81.47
CA ALA A 267 -27.39 -64.54 -80.71
C ALA A 267 -28.15 -64.00 -79.48
N HIS A 268 -27.79 -64.45 -78.27
CA HIS A 268 -28.29 -63.81 -77.03
C HIS A 268 -27.35 -63.89 -75.80
N ALA A 269 -26.07 -64.29 -75.91
CA ALA A 269 -25.33 -64.73 -74.70
C ALA A 269 -24.22 -63.81 -74.13
N ASP A 270 -23.86 -62.66 -74.72
CA ASP A 270 -22.67 -61.92 -74.27
C ASP A 270 -22.89 -60.51 -73.70
N TYR A 271 -24.14 -60.04 -73.58
CA TYR A 271 -24.43 -58.87 -72.72
C TYR A 271 -24.42 -59.23 -71.21
N ILE A 272 -24.44 -60.53 -70.88
CA ILE A 272 -24.58 -61.02 -69.49
C ILE A 272 -23.23 -61.01 -68.73
N LYS A 273 -22.08 -61.17 -69.39
CA LYS A 273 -20.78 -61.31 -68.68
C LYS A 273 -20.21 -59.99 -68.14
N HIS A 274 -20.48 -58.85 -68.77
CA HIS A 274 -20.08 -57.55 -68.23
C HIS A 274 -21.06 -57.03 -67.17
N ALA A 275 -22.34 -57.38 -67.27
CA ALA A 275 -23.30 -57.18 -66.20
C ALA A 275 -22.93 -58.00 -64.95
N ASP A 276 -22.48 -59.25 -65.11
CA ASP A 276 -22.10 -60.12 -63.98
C ASP A 276 -20.84 -59.68 -63.24
N PHE A 277 -19.83 -59.13 -63.90
CA PHE A 277 -18.63 -58.67 -63.18
C PHE A 277 -18.89 -57.40 -62.35
N PHE A 278 -19.71 -56.47 -62.88
CA PHE A 278 -20.17 -55.31 -62.12
C PHE A 278 -21.22 -55.70 -61.08
N SER A 279 -22.11 -56.66 -61.36
CA SER A 279 -23.07 -57.19 -60.40
C SER A 279 -22.39 -57.99 -59.31
N ILE A 280 -21.27 -58.68 -59.56
CA ILE A 280 -20.49 -59.41 -58.53
C ILE A 280 -19.68 -58.44 -57.69
N LYS A 281 -19.14 -57.35 -58.25
CA LYS A 281 -18.50 -56.28 -57.46
C LYS A 281 -19.51 -55.46 -56.66
N LEU A 282 -20.64 -55.08 -57.27
CA LEU A 282 -21.77 -54.48 -56.57
C LEU A 282 -22.32 -55.45 -55.55
N ALA A 283 -22.51 -56.74 -55.84
CA ALA A 283 -23.00 -57.76 -54.91
C ALA A 283 -21.96 -58.16 -53.87
N ARG A 284 -20.66 -57.93 -54.08
CA ARG A 284 -19.61 -58.14 -53.06
C ARG A 284 -19.49 -56.91 -52.18
N CYS A 285 -19.55 -55.70 -52.72
CA CYS A 285 -19.69 -54.46 -51.97
C CYS A 285 -21.05 -54.37 -51.25
N TRP A 286 -22.12 -54.92 -51.83
CA TRP A 286 -23.48 -55.02 -51.30
C TRP A 286 -23.59 -56.18 -50.31
N ARG A 287 -22.98 -57.35 -50.55
CA ARG A 287 -22.86 -58.41 -49.52
C ARG A 287 -21.97 -57.97 -48.37
N ILE A 288 -20.92 -57.18 -48.59
CA ILE A 288 -20.12 -56.59 -47.50
C ILE A 288 -20.93 -55.48 -46.82
N PHE A 289 -21.67 -54.65 -47.54
CA PHE A 289 -22.59 -53.66 -46.98
C PHE A 289 -23.72 -54.31 -46.14
N VAL A 290 -24.30 -55.40 -46.61
CA VAL A 290 -25.36 -56.19 -45.96
C VAL A 290 -24.81 -57.05 -44.80
N LYS A 291 -23.59 -57.60 -44.90
CA LYS A 291 -22.96 -58.40 -43.83
C LYS A 291 -22.25 -57.57 -42.75
N SER A 292 -21.82 -56.34 -43.04
CA SER A 292 -20.97 -55.55 -42.13
C SER A 292 -21.53 -54.19 -41.69
N ARG A 293 -22.68 -53.75 -42.21
CA ARG A 293 -23.36 -52.56 -41.69
C ARG A 293 -24.73 -52.92 -41.12
N LYS A 294 -24.83 -52.84 -39.80
CA LYS A 294 -26.04 -52.31 -39.18
C LYS A 294 -26.35 -50.96 -39.89
N THR A 295 -27.52 -50.82 -40.52
CA THR A 295 -28.04 -49.54 -41.02
C THR A 295 -28.01 -48.50 -39.89
N THR A 296 -27.98 -47.21 -40.21
CA THR A 296 -28.05 -46.17 -39.16
C THR A 296 -29.30 -46.38 -38.29
N LEU A 297 -30.40 -46.86 -38.89
CA LEU A 297 -31.60 -47.33 -38.18
C LEU A 297 -31.30 -48.48 -37.21
N THR A 298 -30.72 -49.60 -37.66
CA THR A 298 -30.42 -50.75 -36.77
C THR A 298 -29.36 -50.47 -35.69
N LEU A 299 -28.47 -49.48 -35.88
CA LEU A 299 -27.57 -49.03 -34.82
C LEU A 299 -28.30 -48.19 -33.78
N VAL A 300 -29.28 -47.40 -34.21
CA VAL A 300 -30.13 -46.61 -33.34
C VAL A 300 -31.14 -47.51 -32.62
N GLU A 301 -31.78 -48.47 -33.28
CA GLU A 301 -32.63 -49.50 -32.64
C GLU A 301 -31.83 -50.31 -31.61
N ALA A 302 -30.57 -50.67 -31.92
CA ALA A 302 -29.70 -51.36 -30.97
C ALA A 302 -29.22 -50.47 -29.81
N TYR A 303 -29.26 -49.15 -29.95
CA TYR A 303 -28.97 -48.20 -28.86
C TYR A 303 -30.23 -47.93 -28.03
N ASP A 304 -31.38 -47.76 -28.68
CA ASP A 304 -32.68 -47.57 -28.05
C ASP A 304 -33.07 -48.80 -27.18
N ALA A 305 -32.74 -50.00 -27.66
CA ALA A 305 -32.89 -51.25 -26.91
C ALA A 305 -32.01 -51.34 -25.63
N LEU A 306 -31.01 -50.48 -25.47
CA LEU A 306 -30.23 -50.40 -24.21
C LEU A 306 -31.01 -49.68 -23.11
N GLY A 307 -32.09 -48.97 -23.46
CA GLY A 307 -32.95 -48.28 -22.50
C GLY A 307 -32.29 -47.08 -21.82
N ILE A 308 -31.23 -46.49 -22.40
CA ILE A 308 -30.54 -45.32 -21.85
C ILE A 308 -31.17 -44.06 -22.46
N ASN A 309 -32.18 -43.50 -21.80
CA ASN A 309 -32.87 -42.27 -22.19
C ASN A 309 -33.06 -41.33 -20.98
N GLU A 310 -33.39 -40.06 -21.22
CA GLU A 310 -33.50 -39.02 -20.19
C GLU A 310 -34.45 -39.43 -19.04
N LYS A 311 -35.54 -40.15 -19.36
CA LYS A 311 -36.55 -40.56 -18.38
C LYS A 311 -36.09 -41.73 -17.51
N SER A 312 -35.48 -42.74 -18.11
CA SER A 312 -34.96 -43.93 -17.41
C SER A 312 -33.78 -43.58 -16.52
N VAL A 313 -32.84 -42.78 -17.01
CA VAL A 313 -31.60 -42.44 -16.30
C VAL A 313 -31.88 -41.60 -15.05
N LYS A 314 -32.86 -40.68 -15.08
CA LYS A 314 -33.30 -39.92 -13.89
C LYS A 314 -33.96 -40.78 -12.80
N SER A 315 -34.49 -41.95 -13.16
CA SER A 315 -35.16 -42.87 -12.22
C SER A 315 -34.24 -43.96 -11.67
N MET A 316 -33.05 -44.15 -12.24
CA MET A 316 -32.09 -45.16 -11.80
C MET A 316 -31.14 -44.62 -10.72
N PRO A 317 -30.78 -45.38 -9.67
CA PRO A 317 -29.71 -45.02 -8.73
C PRO A 317 -28.34 -44.88 -9.40
N PHE A 318 -27.46 -44.06 -8.82
CA PHE A 318 -26.16 -43.72 -9.40
C PHE A 318 -25.26 -44.94 -9.67
N GLU A 319 -25.19 -45.88 -8.72
CA GLU A 319 -24.37 -47.09 -8.82
C GLU A 319 -24.86 -48.02 -9.94
N ASN A 320 -26.18 -48.17 -10.07
CA ASN A 320 -26.80 -48.99 -11.11
C ASN A 320 -26.60 -48.38 -12.50
N LEU A 321 -26.69 -47.05 -12.60
CA LEU A 321 -26.39 -46.33 -13.83
C LEU A 321 -24.91 -46.49 -14.22
N ALA A 322 -23.98 -46.29 -13.29
CA ALA A 322 -22.54 -46.44 -13.54
C ALA A 322 -22.20 -47.87 -14.01
N MET A 323 -22.71 -48.90 -13.33
CA MET A 323 -22.52 -50.31 -13.73
C MET A 323 -23.10 -50.62 -15.11
N SER A 324 -24.26 -50.03 -15.46
CA SER A 324 -24.85 -50.20 -16.79
C SER A 324 -24.00 -49.56 -17.90
N MET A 325 -23.38 -48.41 -17.62
CA MET A 325 -22.53 -47.67 -18.57
C MET A 325 -21.14 -48.27 -18.75
N GLU A 326 -20.65 -49.02 -17.75
CA GLU A 326 -19.40 -49.80 -17.83
C GLU A 326 -19.58 -51.13 -18.58
N SER A 327 -20.82 -51.55 -18.84
CA SER A 327 -21.10 -52.77 -19.59
C SER A 327 -20.44 -52.74 -20.98
N PRO A 328 -19.74 -53.82 -21.39
CA PRO A 328 -19.08 -53.87 -22.69
C PRO A 328 -20.07 -53.75 -23.84
N THR A 329 -21.33 -54.17 -23.66
CA THR A 329 -22.37 -54.04 -24.69
C THR A 329 -22.72 -52.58 -24.94
N VAL A 330 -22.96 -51.79 -23.89
CA VAL A 330 -23.29 -50.36 -23.96
C VAL A 330 -22.12 -49.55 -24.55
N LEU A 331 -20.89 -49.83 -24.13
CA LEU A 331 -19.71 -49.15 -24.66
C LEU A 331 -19.49 -49.43 -26.16
N GLN A 332 -19.72 -50.66 -26.61
CA GLN A 332 -19.55 -51.05 -28.01
C GLN A 332 -20.66 -50.52 -28.92
N THR A 333 -21.93 -50.61 -28.49
CA THR A 333 -23.09 -50.13 -29.26
C THR A 333 -23.08 -48.61 -29.40
N THR A 334 -22.86 -47.89 -28.30
CA THR A 334 -22.77 -46.42 -28.27
C THR A 334 -21.61 -45.93 -29.14
N LYS A 335 -20.44 -46.55 -29.03
CA LYS A 335 -19.28 -46.22 -29.87
C LYS A 335 -19.56 -46.43 -31.35
N ALA A 336 -20.18 -47.57 -31.71
CA ALA A 336 -20.52 -47.85 -33.10
C ALA A 336 -21.51 -46.83 -33.69
N LEU A 337 -22.46 -46.34 -32.88
CA LEU A 337 -23.40 -45.28 -33.26
C LEU A 337 -22.69 -43.93 -33.44
N LEU A 338 -21.87 -43.50 -32.47
CA LEU A 338 -21.13 -42.25 -32.54
C LEU A 338 -20.14 -42.21 -33.72
N ASP A 339 -19.39 -43.29 -33.94
CA ASP A 339 -18.49 -43.43 -35.11
C ASP A 339 -19.28 -43.33 -36.43
N ARG A 340 -20.54 -43.79 -36.45
CA ARG A 340 -21.43 -43.71 -37.62
C ARG A 340 -21.93 -42.28 -37.84
N LEU A 341 -22.30 -41.56 -36.78
CA LEU A 341 -22.73 -40.17 -36.83
C LEU A 341 -21.59 -39.24 -37.24
N GLU A 342 -20.38 -39.45 -36.71
CA GLU A 342 -19.17 -38.72 -37.12
C GLU A 342 -18.91 -38.88 -38.62
N ARG A 343 -18.97 -40.11 -39.15
CA ARG A 343 -18.81 -40.35 -40.59
C ARG A 343 -19.91 -39.67 -41.42
N ARG A 344 -21.14 -39.59 -40.92
CA ARG A 344 -22.26 -38.92 -41.61
C ARG A 344 -22.07 -37.40 -41.62
N LEU A 345 -21.57 -36.82 -40.53
CA LEU A 345 -21.24 -35.41 -40.41
C LEU A 345 -20.12 -35.02 -41.39
N VAL A 346 -19.02 -35.79 -41.41
CA VAL A 346 -17.89 -35.55 -42.33
C VAL A 346 -18.36 -35.59 -43.79
N ILE A 347 -19.21 -36.55 -44.15
CA ILE A 347 -19.80 -36.64 -45.50
C ILE A 347 -20.71 -35.44 -45.79
N SER A 348 -21.58 -35.03 -44.86
CA SER A 348 -22.48 -33.91 -45.09
C SER A 348 -21.78 -32.55 -45.21
N HIS A 349 -20.62 -32.38 -44.58
CA HIS A 349 -19.80 -31.16 -44.70
C HIS A 349 -18.91 -31.15 -45.96
N SER A 350 -18.43 -32.31 -46.43
CA SER A 350 -17.66 -32.40 -47.69
C SER A 350 -18.44 -31.92 -48.93
N VAL A 351 -19.77 -31.95 -48.87
CA VAL A 351 -20.68 -31.50 -49.93
C VAL A 351 -21.09 -30.02 -49.79
N ALA A 352 -20.88 -29.40 -48.63
CA ALA A 352 -21.35 -28.03 -48.31
C ALA A 352 -20.24 -26.95 -48.30
N SER A 353 -18.99 -27.28 -48.62
CA SER A 353 -17.84 -26.34 -48.67
C SER A 353 -17.59 -25.47 -47.42
N SER A 354 -18.07 -25.87 -46.22
CA SER A 354 -17.80 -25.19 -44.95
C SER A 354 -16.80 -25.95 -44.08
N SER A 355 -15.86 -25.23 -43.43
CA SER A 355 -14.88 -25.80 -42.51
C SER A 355 -15.51 -26.18 -41.17
N LEU A 356 -15.21 -27.39 -40.67
CA LEU A 356 -15.70 -27.89 -39.39
C LEU A 356 -14.99 -27.18 -38.21
N GLU A 357 -15.70 -26.87 -37.13
CA GLU A 357 -15.08 -26.31 -35.90
C GLU A 357 -13.99 -27.23 -35.34
N ASN A 358 -12.82 -26.65 -35.04
CA ASN A 358 -11.63 -27.38 -34.59
C ASN A 358 -11.67 -27.64 -33.07
N VAL A 359 -12.12 -28.84 -32.71
CA VAL A 359 -12.32 -29.28 -31.32
C VAL A 359 -11.11 -30.08 -30.78
N ASP A 360 -10.07 -30.30 -31.59
CA ASP A 360 -8.93 -31.16 -31.25
C ASP A 360 -8.16 -30.68 -30.01
N HIS A 361 -8.13 -29.38 -29.77
CA HIS A 361 -7.49 -28.78 -28.60
C HIS A 361 -8.23 -29.10 -27.28
N LEU A 362 -9.57 -29.18 -27.33
CA LEU A 362 -10.40 -29.59 -26.19
C LEU A 362 -10.28 -31.09 -25.93
N LEU A 363 -10.31 -31.92 -26.99
CA LEU A 363 -10.19 -33.37 -26.87
C LEU A 363 -8.82 -33.81 -26.31
N LYS A 364 -7.74 -33.08 -26.63
CA LYS A 364 -6.42 -33.32 -26.04
C LYS A 364 -6.39 -33.10 -24.53
N ARG A 365 -7.17 -32.14 -24.00
CA ARG A 365 -7.25 -31.87 -22.55
C ARG A 365 -8.05 -32.91 -21.78
N VAL A 366 -8.94 -33.65 -22.44
CA VAL A 366 -9.76 -34.71 -21.82
C VAL A 366 -9.15 -36.11 -22.02
N SER A 367 -8.19 -36.26 -22.94
CA SER A 367 -7.52 -37.52 -23.21
C SER A 367 -6.45 -37.81 -22.16
N SER A 368 -6.57 -38.91 -21.42
CA SER A 368 -5.51 -39.38 -20.52
C SER A 368 -4.25 -39.77 -21.32
N PRO A 369 -3.03 -39.46 -20.86
CA PRO A 369 -1.81 -40.00 -21.45
C PRO A 369 -1.85 -41.54 -21.41
N PRO A 370 -1.35 -42.26 -22.44
CA PRO A 370 -1.34 -43.71 -22.40
C PRO A 370 -0.50 -44.16 -21.20
N ARG A 371 -1.12 -44.90 -20.27
CA ARG A 371 -0.42 -45.53 -19.14
C ARG A 371 0.82 -46.25 -19.68
N ARG A 372 2.02 -45.76 -19.34
CA ARG A 372 3.27 -46.52 -19.57
C ARG A 372 3.10 -47.85 -18.85
N LYS A 373 2.90 -48.94 -19.60
CA LYS A 373 3.01 -50.28 -19.04
C LYS A 373 4.42 -50.42 -18.49
N VAL A 374 4.51 -50.72 -17.19
CA VAL A 374 5.74 -51.10 -16.50
C VAL A 374 6.34 -52.30 -17.24
N PRO A 375 7.66 -52.33 -17.54
CA PRO A 375 8.27 -53.51 -18.13
C PRO A 375 8.26 -54.64 -17.10
N PRO A 376 7.93 -55.89 -17.48
CA PRO A 376 8.02 -57.00 -16.55
C PRO A 376 9.48 -57.25 -16.16
N SER A 377 9.65 -57.58 -14.88
CA SER A 377 10.91 -58.00 -14.27
C SER A 377 11.60 -59.11 -15.08
N ARG A 378 12.92 -59.09 -15.05
CA ARG A 378 13.83 -59.90 -15.83
C ARG A 378 14.09 -61.21 -15.10
N GLU A 379 13.52 -62.32 -15.57
CA GLU A 379 13.98 -63.66 -15.22
C GLU A 379 13.59 -64.69 -16.30
N GLY A 380 14.54 -65.55 -16.69
CA GLY A 380 14.30 -66.75 -17.49
C GLY A 380 14.75 -66.73 -18.96
N ARG A 381 15.92 -67.33 -19.22
CA ARG A 381 16.39 -67.74 -20.57
C ARG A 381 15.41 -68.73 -21.22
N THR A 382 15.12 -68.58 -22.53
CA THR A 382 15.50 -69.52 -23.60
C THR A 382 14.87 -69.25 -24.98
N ARG A 383 15.71 -69.43 -26.00
CA ARG A 383 15.49 -69.76 -27.44
C ARG A 383 14.72 -68.83 -28.38
N ALA A 384 15.41 -68.59 -29.50
CA ALA A 384 15.02 -67.82 -30.66
C ALA A 384 13.87 -68.43 -31.47
N VAL A 385 12.99 -67.56 -31.99
CA VAL A 385 12.41 -67.67 -33.34
C VAL A 385 12.23 -66.26 -33.90
N ALA A 386 12.86 -66.00 -35.03
CA ALA A 386 12.74 -64.75 -35.76
C ALA A 386 11.31 -64.56 -36.31
N LYS A 387 10.60 -63.52 -35.86
CA LYS A 387 9.38 -63.01 -36.50
C LYS A 387 9.62 -61.57 -36.97
N ARG A 388 9.49 -61.37 -38.29
CA ARG A 388 9.59 -60.08 -38.98
C ARG A 388 8.74 -59.02 -38.28
N SER A 389 9.37 -57.94 -37.83
CA SER A 389 8.68 -56.75 -37.34
C SER A 389 8.21 -55.90 -38.53
N ALA A 390 6.89 -55.80 -38.68
CA ALA A 390 6.27 -54.84 -39.58
C ALA A 390 6.60 -53.42 -39.09
N LYS A 391 7.29 -52.64 -39.92
CA LYS A 391 7.52 -51.21 -39.71
C LYS A 391 6.17 -50.48 -39.71
N SER A 392 5.61 -50.28 -38.53
CA SER A 392 4.50 -49.35 -38.31
C SER A 392 5.04 -47.92 -38.43
N SER A 393 4.70 -47.26 -39.54
CA SER A 393 4.74 -45.81 -39.65
C SER A 393 3.87 -45.21 -38.54
N VAL A 394 4.43 -44.31 -37.74
CA VAL A 394 3.69 -43.46 -36.80
C VAL A 394 2.66 -42.65 -37.59
N ALA A 395 1.45 -43.21 -37.71
CA ALA A 395 0.25 -42.47 -38.03
C ALA A 395 -0.14 -41.73 -36.76
N SER A 396 -0.24 -40.40 -36.82
CA SER A 396 -0.90 -39.61 -35.79
C SER A 396 -2.26 -40.25 -35.50
N ILE A 397 -2.45 -40.78 -34.30
CA ILE A 397 -3.72 -41.34 -33.87
C ILE A 397 -4.73 -40.19 -33.87
N ARG A 398 -5.62 -40.15 -34.88
CA ARG A 398 -6.69 -39.15 -34.95
C ARG A 398 -7.66 -39.45 -33.81
N LEU A 399 -7.84 -38.50 -32.89
CA LEU A 399 -8.80 -38.65 -31.79
C LEU A 399 -10.22 -38.64 -32.38
N PRO A 400 -11.13 -39.51 -31.93
CA PRO A 400 -12.53 -39.48 -32.37
C PRO A 400 -13.19 -38.17 -31.94
N ARG A 401 -14.03 -37.56 -32.79
CA ARG A 401 -14.67 -36.26 -32.50
C ARG A 401 -15.61 -36.35 -31.30
N TYR A 402 -16.33 -37.46 -31.18
CA TYR A 402 -17.22 -37.75 -30.06
C TYR A 402 -16.55 -38.75 -29.10
N SER A 403 -16.06 -38.26 -27.96
CA SER A 403 -15.45 -39.12 -26.94
C SER A 403 -16.52 -39.90 -26.18
N LEU A 404 -16.48 -41.24 -26.26
CA LEU A 404 -17.44 -42.13 -25.62
C LEU A 404 -17.64 -41.82 -24.12
N ARG A 405 -16.54 -41.61 -23.38
CA ARG A 405 -16.61 -41.33 -21.94
C ARG A 405 -17.33 -40.02 -21.65
N VAL A 406 -17.07 -38.98 -22.44
CA VAL A 406 -17.64 -37.65 -22.24
C VAL A 406 -19.13 -37.62 -22.60
N VAL A 407 -19.52 -38.33 -23.67
CA VAL A 407 -20.94 -38.49 -24.04
C VAL A 407 -21.73 -39.20 -22.92
N LEU A 408 -21.18 -40.28 -22.36
CA LEU A 408 -21.81 -41.01 -21.26
C LEU A 408 -21.84 -40.17 -19.96
N CYS A 409 -20.79 -39.38 -19.67
CA CYS A 409 -20.81 -38.46 -18.54
C CYS A 409 -21.95 -37.43 -18.60
N ALA A 410 -22.43 -37.04 -19.79
CA ALA A 410 -23.56 -36.12 -19.91
C ALA A 410 -24.82 -36.69 -19.23
N TYR A 411 -25.08 -38.00 -19.39
CA TYR A 411 -26.23 -38.66 -18.77
C TYR A 411 -26.07 -38.78 -17.25
N MET A 412 -24.85 -38.98 -16.76
CA MET A 412 -24.56 -38.99 -15.32
C MET A 412 -24.76 -37.62 -14.68
N ILE A 413 -24.31 -36.54 -15.35
CA ILE A 413 -24.51 -35.16 -14.91
C ILE A 413 -26.00 -34.79 -14.89
N LEU A 414 -26.77 -35.28 -15.86
CA LEU A 414 -28.21 -35.02 -15.96
C LEU A 414 -29.02 -35.74 -14.86
N ALA A 415 -28.67 -36.98 -14.52
CA ALA A 415 -29.42 -37.78 -13.56
C ALA A 415 -28.99 -37.57 -12.10
N HIS A 416 -27.69 -37.48 -11.84
CA HIS A 416 -27.13 -37.42 -10.48
C HIS A 416 -26.11 -36.28 -10.36
N PRO A 417 -26.56 -35.01 -10.44
CA PRO A 417 -25.65 -33.87 -10.40
C PRO A 417 -24.88 -33.77 -9.07
N SER A 418 -25.51 -34.13 -7.94
CA SER A 418 -24.89 -34.10 -6.62
C SER A 418 -23.81 -35.17 -6.40
N ALA A 419 -23.85 -36.29 -7.13
CA ALA A 419 -22.85 -37.34 -7.04
C ALA A 419 -21.62 -37.07 -7.93
N VAL A 420 -21.82 -36.34 -9.04
CA VAL A 420 -20.77 -36.05 -10.03
C VAL A 420 -20.09 -34.70 -9.79
N LEU A 421 -20.81 -33.72 -9.27
CA LEU A 421 -20.33 -32.36 -9.06
C LEU A 421 -20.06 -32.13 -7.56
N SER A 422 -18.85 -31.68 -7.23
CA SER A 422 -18.40 -31.40 -5.86
C SER A 422 -18.96 -30.08 -5.27
N GLY A 423 -19.79 -29.33 -6.01
CA GLY A 423 -20.43 -28.09 -5.56
C GLY A 423 -21.45 -27.52 -6.55
N GLN A 424 -22.23 -26.52 -6.13
CA GLN A 424 -23.30 -25.90 -6.93
C GLN A 424 -22.96 -24.42 -7.24
N GLY A 425 -22.15 -24.20 -8.27
CA GLY A 425 -21.78 -22.87 -8.77
C GLY A 425 -22.34 -22.59 -10.17
N GLU A 426 -22.08 -21.38 -10.67
CA GLU A 426 -22.57 -20.92 -11.98
C GLU A 426 -22.01 -21.77 -13.15
N ARG A 427 -20.75 -22.25 -13.05
CA ARG A 427 -20.14 -23.12 -14.08
C ARG A 427 -20.74 -24.51 -14.07
N GLU A 428 -21.03 -25.03 -12.89
CA GLU A 428 -21.68 -26.31 -12.67
C GLU A 428 -23.13 -26.28 -13.17
N LYS A 429 -23.83 -25.15 -13.00
CA LYS A 429 -25.15 -24.90 -13.57
C LYS A 429 -25.12 -24.85 -15.11
N GLN A 430 -24.18 -24.11 -15.70
CA GLN A 430 -23.99 -24.06 -17.16
C GLN A 430 -23.60 -25.42 -17.76
N LEU A 431 -22.83 -26.24 -17.03
CA LEU A 431 -22.52 -27.61 -17.43
C LEU A 431 -23.78 -28.50 -17.42
N MET A 432 -24.63 -28.40 -16.39
CA MET A 432 -25.90 -29.13 -16.32
C MET A 432 -26.86 -28.72 -17.45
N GLU A 433 -27.00 -27.42 -17.69
CA GLU A 433 -27.87 -26.90 -18.77
C GLU A 433 -27.37 -27.32 -20.16
N SER A 434 -26.06 -27.26 -20.41
CA SER A 434 -25.46 -27.71 -21.67
C SER A 434 -25.51 -29.22 -21.86
N ALA A 435 -25.35 -30.02 -20.78
CA ALA A 435 -25.52 -31.48 -20.82
C ALA A 435 -26.98 -31.87 -21.12
N ALA A 436 -27.95 -31.20 -20.49
CA ALA A 436 -29.37 -31.39 -20.76
C ALA A 436 -29.72 -31.04 -22.21
N ASN A 437 -29.20 -29.92 -22.73
CA ASN A 437 -29.41 -29.52 -24.12
C ASN A 437 -28.80 -30.52 -25.11
N PHE A 438 -27.58 -30.99 -24.84
CA PHE A 438 -26.91 -32.02 -25.66
C PHE A 438 -27.71 -33.33 -25.71
N ILE A 439 -28.18 -33.84 -24.57
CA ILE A 439 -28.98 -35.07 -24.51
C ILE A 439 -30.30 -34.91 -25.27
N LYS A 440 -30.99 -33.77 -25.10
CA LYS A 440 -32.22 -33.47 -25.84
C LYS A 440 -32.00 -33.52 -27.35
N GLU A 441 -30.97 -32.86 -27.86
CA GLU A 441 -30.66 -32.84 -29.30
C GLU A 441 -30.22 -34.23 -29.82
N PHE A 442 -29.52 -35.02 -29.00
CA PHE A 442 -29.12 -36.39 -29.32
C PHE A 442 -30.33 -37.35 -29.38
N GLU A 443 -31.24 -37.28 -28.42
CA GLU A 443 -32.47 -38.08 -28.41
C GLU A 443 -33.44 -37.68 -29.53
N LEU A 444 -33.54 -36.38 -29.84
CA LEU A 444 -34.29 -35.91 -31.01
C LEU A 444 -33.70 -36.44 -32.32
N LEU A 445 -32.37 -36.51 -32.43
CA LEU A 445 -31.69 -37.11 -33.58
C LEU A 445 -31.99 -38.62 -33.69
N ILE A 446 -32.03 -39.33 -32.56
CA ILE A 446 -32.42 -40.74 -32.49
C ILE A 446 -33.87 -40.93 -32.96
N LYS A 447 -34.81 -40.13 -32.45
CA LYS A 447 -36.23 -40.17 -32.85
C LYS A 447 -36.42 -39.92 -34.35
N ILE A 448 -35.78 -38.89 -34.91
CA ILE A 448 -35.83 -38.60 -36.36
C ILE A 448 -35.28 -39.76 -37.20
N ILE A 449 -34.31 -40.53 -36.69
CA ILE A 449 -33.81 -41.72 -37.38
C ILE A 449 -34.81 -42.88 -37.29
N LEU A 450 -35.47 -43.08 -36.14
CA LEU A 450 -36.45 -44.13 -35.89
C LEU A 450 -37.78 -43.91 -36.64
N ASP A 451 -38.26 -42.67 -36.70
CA ASP A 451 -39.54 -42.30 -37.35
C ASP A 451 -39.48 -42.44 -38.89
N GLY A 452 -38.26 -42.48 -39.45
CA GLY A 452 -37.99 -42.67 -40.87
C GLY A 452 -38.47 -41.52 -41.77
N PRO A 453 -38.16 -41.52 -43.08
CA PRO A 453 -38.46 -40.40 -43.98
C PRO A 453 -39.96 -40.22 -44.36
N GLY A 454 -40.91 -40.82 -43.64
CA GLY A 454 -42.28 -40.94 -44.15
C GLY A 454 -43.41 -41.23 -43.16
N ARG A 455 -43.22 -41.11 -41.84
CA ARG A 455 -44.33 -41.27 -40.88
C ARG A 455 -44.32 -40.18 -39.80
N SER A 456 -44.97 -39.06 -40.09
CA SER A 456 -45.75 -38.31 -39.10
C SER A 456 -46.62 -37.26 -39.82
N SER A 457 -47.93 -37.47 -39.84
CA SER A 457 -48.89 -36.36 -39.86
C SER A 457 -48.79 -35.65 -38.50
N ASP A 458 -48.29 -34.42 -38.49
CA ASP A 458 -48.86 -33.27 -37.74
C ASP A 458 -47.85 -32.13 -37.47
N VAL A 459 -48.14 -30.98 -38.08
CA VAL A 459 -48.09 -29.60 -37.56
C VAL A 459 -46.77 -28.96 -37.06
N THR A 460 -45.58 -29.54 -37.21
CA THR A 460 -44.34 -28.72 -37.17
C THR A 460 -43.33 -29.12 -38.25
N GLY A 461 -42.85 -28.13 -39.01
CA GLY A 461 -42.15 -28.31 -40.28
C GLY A 461 -41.01 -29.32 -40.26
N GLN A 462 -40.93 -30.13 -41.34
CA GLN A 462 -39.87 -31.09 -41.64
C GLN A 462 -38.47 -30.59 -41.23
N ARG A 463 -37.99 -30.94 -40.03
CA ARG A 463 -36.58 -30.79 -39.68
C ARG A 463 -35.82 -31.88 -40.41
N LYS A 464 -35.11 -31.50 -41.48
CA LYS A 464 -34.31 -32.43 -42.29
C LYS A 464 -33.22 -33.05 -41.38
N PHE A 465 -32.99 -34.37 -41.45
CA PHE A 465 -31.93 -35.08 -40.70
C PHE A 465 -30.59 -34.34 -40.67
N ARG A 466 -30.24 -33.65 -41.78
CA ARG A 466 -29.03 -32.84 -41.91
C ARG A 466 -28.99 -31.62 -40.99
N THR A 467 -30.11 -30.92 -40.77
CA THR A 467 -30.17 -29.77 -39.86
C THR A 467 -30.12 -30.23 -38.40
N GLN A 468 -30.77 -31.34 -38.07
CA GLN A 468 -30.70 -31.91 -36.72
C GLN A 468 -29.29 -32.44 -36.40
N LEU A 469 -28.60 -33.06 -37.37
CA LEU A 469 -27.22 -33.50 -37.20
C LEU A 469 -26.25 -32.32 -36.94
N ALA A 470 -26.50 -31.16 -37.54
CA ALA A 470 -25.74 -29.94 -37.28
C ALA A 470 -26.05 -29.34 -35.90
N ASN A 471 -27.32 -29.36 -35.47
CA ASN A 471 -27.72 -28.91 -34.13
C ASN A 471 -27.12 -29.80 -33.03
N PHE A 472 -27.11 -31.12 -33.25
CA PHE A 472 -26.43 -32.09 -32.38
C PHE A 472 -24.93 -31.79 -32.24
N ASP A 473 -24.22 -31.53 -33.36
CA ASP A 473 -22.78 -31.22 -33.31
C ASP A 473 -22.51 -29.88 -32.61
N LYS A 474 -23.38 -28.88 -32.81
CA LYS A 474 -23.30 -27.59 -32.10
C LYS A 474 -23.52 -27.77 -30.60
N ALA A 475 -24.53 -28.54 -30.19
CA ALA A 475 -24.81 -28.83 -28.79
C ALA A 475 -23.66 -29.62 -28.13
N TRP A 476 -23.03 -30.55 -28.87
CA TRP A 476 -21.82 -31.26 -28.44
C TRP A 476 -20.65 -30.31 -28.20
N CYS A 477 -20.39 -29.37 -29.11
CA CYS A 477 -19.28 -28.43 -28.95
C CYS A 477 -19.47 -27.52 -27.73
N THR A 478 -20.69 -27.03 -27.49
CA THR A 478 -21.03 -26.25 -26.29
C THR A 478 -20.87 -27.07 -25.02
N TYR A 479 -21.40 -28.29 -24.99
CA TYR A 479 -21.26 -29.19 -23.84
C TYR A 479 -19.79 -29.54 -23.55
N LEU A 480 -19.02 -29.91 -24.57
CA LEU A 480 -17.62 -30.28 -24.43
C LEU A 480 -16.77 -29.10 -23.92
N TYR A 481 -17.07 -27.88 -24.36
CA TYR A 481 -16.43 -26.68 -23.82
C TYR A 481 -16.71 -26.52 -22.31
N CYS A 482 -17.99 -26.52 -21.91
CA CYS A 482 -18.38 -26.43 -20.50
C CYS A 482 -17.77 -27.57 -19.66
N PHE A 483 -17.73 -28.78 -20.21
CA PHE A 483 -17.16 -29.96 -19.57
C PHE A 483 -15.64 -29.81 -19.35
N VAL A 484 -14.89 -29.32 -20.34
CA VAL A 484 -13.44 -29.08 -20.20
C VAL A 484 -13.17 -27.99 -19.17
N VAL A 485 -13.93 -26.89 -19.20
CA VAL A 485 -13.78 -25.79 -18.24
C VAL A 485 -14.00 -26.28 -16.80
N TRP A 486 -15.05 -27.07 -16.57
CA TRP A 486 -15.30 -27.71 -15.29
C TRP A 486 -14.17 -28.69 -14.91
N LYS A 487 -13.75 -29.56 -15.83
CA LYS A 487 -12.74 -30.59 -15.53
C LYS A 487 -11.37 -30.00 -15.18
N VAL A 488 -11.01 -28.86 -15.77
CA VAL A 488 -9.78 -28.13 -15.43
C VAL A 488 -9.87 -27.52 -14.03
N LYS A 489 -11.03 -27.00 -13.62
CA LYS A 489 -11.25 -26.49 -12.25
C LYS A 489 -11.17 -27.63 -11.22
N ASP A 490 -11.85 -28.74 -11.51
CA ASP A 490 -11.85 -29.96 -10.68
C ASP A 490 -10.43 -30.54 -10.51
N ALA A 491 -9.66 -30.60 -11.59
CA ALA A 491 -8.25 -31.03 -11.54
C ALA A 491 -7.36 -30.09 -10.69
N ARG A 492 -7.62 -28.77 -10.71
CA ARG A 492 -6.89 -27.81 -9.87
C ARG A 492 -7.20 -27.96 -8.39
N LEU A 493 -8.47 -28.16 -8.03
CA LEU A 493 -8.84 -28.40 -6.62
C LEU A 493 -8.17 -29.66 -6.08
N LEU A 494 -8.17 -30.73 -6.87
CA LEU A 494 -7.48 -31.98 -6.48
C LEU A 494 -5.95 -31.80 -6.39
N GLU A 495 -5.36 -31.00 -7.28
CA GLU A 495 -3.95 -30.62 -7.18
C GLU A 495 -3.66 -29.88 -5.86
N GLU A 496 -4.46 -28.88 -5.51
CA GLU A 496 -4.30 -28.11 -4.26
C GLU A 496 -4.38 -29.01 -3.01
N ASP A 497 -5.27 -30.00 -3.01
CA ASP A 497 -5.39 -30.97 -1.92
C ASP A 497 -4.17 -31.90 -1.83
N LEU A 498 -3.65 -32.38 -2.98
CA LEU A 498 -2.43 -33.18 -3.03
C LEU A 498 -1.19 -32.39 -2.59
N VAL A 499 -1.10 -31.12 -3.00
CA VAL A 499 -0.04 -30.20 -2.57
C VAL A 499 -0.12 -29.95 -1.06
N ARG A 500 -1.33 -29.71 -0.54
CA ARG A 500 -1.56 -29.54 0.90
C ARG A 500 -1.16 -30.78 1.70
N ALA A 501 -1.46 -31.98 1.19
CA ALA A 501 -1.03 -33.23 1.79
C ALA A 501 0.51 -33.36 1.79
N ALA A 502 1.17 -33.01 0.68
CA ALA A 502 2.64 -33.02 0.58
C ALA A 502 3.28 -32.04 1.58
N CYS A 503 2.75 -30.81 1.71
CA CYS A 503 3.22 -29.82 2.69
C CYS A 503 3.04 -30.29 4.14
N LYS A 504 1.93 -30.95 4.47
CA LYS A 504 1.71 -31.52 5.81
C LYS A 504 2.70 -32.65 6.13
N LEU A 505 2.98 -33.52 5.16
CA LEU A 505 4.00 -34.57 5.30
C LEU A 505 5.40 -33.97 5.51
N GLU A 506 5.73 -32.90 4.78
CA GLU A 506 7.00 -32.18 4.92
C GLU A 506 7.14 -31.54 6.31
N LEU A 507 6.11 -30.84 6.81
CA LEU A 507 6.13 -30.24 8.15
C LEU A 507 6.28 -31.29 9.25
N SER A 508 5.54 -32.40 9.15
CA SER A 508 5.63 -33.52 10.09
C SER A 508 7.03 -34.13 10.08
N MET A 509 7.62 -34.31 8.90
CA MET A 509 9.01 -34.79 8.76
C MET A 509 10.00 -33.79 9.38
N MET A 510 9.87 -32.48 9.13
CA MET A 510 10.77 -31.45 9.65
C MET A 510 10.72 -31.31 11.17
N GLN A 511 9.52 -31.39 11.75
CA GLN A 511 9.32 -31.39 13.20
C GLN A 511 9.92 -32.64 13.84
N THR A 512 9.62 -33.81 13.29
CA THR A 512 10.08 -35.10 13.83
C THR A 512 11.59 -35.28 13.67
N CYS A 513 12.14 -34.89 12.52
CA CYS A 513 13.57 -35.07 12.20
C CYS A 513 14.48 -33.92 12.69
N LYS A 514 13.92 -32.87 13.33
CA LYS A 514 14.65 -31.70 13.85
C LYS A 514 15.65 -31.09 12.85
N LEU A 515 15.22 -30.92 11.59
CA LEU A 515 16.07 -30.39 10.52
C LEU A 515 16.56 -28.96 10.83
N THR A 516 17.83 -28.68 10.56
CA THR A 516 18.47 -27.35 10.63
C THR A 516 18.48 -26.70 9.24
N ALA A 517 18.57 -25.36 9.19
CA ALA A 517 18.42 -24.56 7.97
C ALA A 517 19.48 -24.86 6.89
N ASP A 518 20.65 -25.40 7.28
CA ASP A 518 21.76 -25.71 6.36
C ASP A 518 21.65 -27.04 5.61
N GLY A 519 20.55 -27.79 5.76
CA GLY A 519 20.36 -29.07 5.05
C GLY A 519 21.34 -30.18 5.46
N GLN A 520 22.23 -29.92 6.41
CA GLN A 520 23.04 -30.94 7.08
C GLN A 520 22.23 -31.52 8.22
N SER A 521 21.66 -32.71 8.00
CA SER A 521 21.16 -33.54 9.09
C SER A 521 22.27 -33.70 10.14
N PRO A 522 22.01 -33.51 11.45
CA PRO A 522 22.98 -33.89 12.47
C PRO A 522 23.30 -35.38 12.25
N ASN A 523 24.59 -35.74 12.23
CA ASN A 523 25.10 -37.06 11.85
C ASN A 523 24.54 -38.26 12.69
N ASN A 524 23.61 -38.03 13.61
CA ASN A 524 23.01 -39.00 14.53
C ASN A 524 21.47 -39.00 14.47
N LEU A 525 20.86 -39.15 13.28
CA LEU A 525 19.43 -39.48 13.18
C LEU A 525 19.20 -40.93 13.63
N THR A 526 18.28 -41.15 14.57
CA THR A 526 17.83 -42.49 15.02
C THR A 526 17.30 -43.30 13.81
N HIS A 527 17.42 -44.63 13.85
CA HIS A 527 16.95 -45.51 12.77
C HIS A 527 15.49 -45.23 12.37
N ASP A 528 14.62 -44.97 13.35
CA ASP A 528 13.20 -44.67 13.12
C ASP A 528 12.98 -43.33 12.41
N MET A 529 13.80 -42.32 12.70
CA MET A 529 13.74 -41.02 12.03
C MET A 529 14.16 -41.15 10.56
N LYS A 530 15.15 -42.01 10.26
CA LYS A 530 15.56 -42.34 8.88
C LYS A 530 14.46 -43.12 8.14
N ALA A 531 13.75 -44.00 8.84
CA ALA A 531 12.61 -44.73 8.27
C ALA A 531 11.44 -43.78 7.93
N ILE A 532 11.12 -42.83 8.83
CA ILE A 532 10.10 -41.80 8.60
C ILE A 532 10.50 -40.89 7.43
N GLN A 533 11.76 -40.45 7.37
CA GLN A 533 12.27 -39.66 6.25
C GLN A 533 12.10 -40.40 4.93
N LYS A 534 12.47 -41.69 4.88
CA LYS A 534 12.31 -42.52 3.70
C LYS A 534 10.84 -42.68 3.28
N GLN A 535 9.96 -42.99 4.23
CA GLN A 535 8.52 -43.13 3.97
C GLN A 535 7.92 -41.83 3.41
N VAL A 536 8.22 -40.69 4.03
CA VAL A 536 7.74 -39.38 3.57
C VAL A 536 8.28 -39.05 2.18
N THR A 537 9.54 -39.38 1.87
CA THR A 537 10.08 -39.16 0.52
C THR A 537 9.41 -40.05 -0.54
N ASP A 538 9.06 -41.29 -0.20
CA ASP A 538 8.35 -42.20 -1.09
C ASP A 538 6.89 -41.76 -1.31
N ASP A 539 6.20 -41.33 -0.25
CA ASP A 539 4.84 -40.80 -0.31
C ASP A 539 4.77 -39.48 -1.09
N GLN A 540 5.75 -38.59 -0.88
CA GLN A 540 5.87 -37.38 -1.70
C GLN A 540 6.11 -37.72 -3.16
N LYS A 541 6.97 -38.68 -3.47
CA LYS A 541 7.19 -39.11 -4.86
C LYS A 541 5.90 -39.61 -5.52
N LEU A 542 5.07 -40.36 -4.79
CA LEU A 542 3.76 -40.79 -5.28
C LEU A 542 2.83 -39.59 -5.52
N LEU A 543 2.77 -38.63 -4.58
CA LEU A 543 2.01 -37.39 -4.75
C LEU A 543 2.50 -36.59 -5.96
N ARG A 544 3.82 -36.54 -6.20
CA ARG A 544 4.40 -35.92 -7.40
C ARG A 544 3.93 -36.59 -8.67
N GLU A 545 3.97 -37.92 -8.74
CA GLU A 545 3.47 -38.62 -9.92
C GLU A 545 1.99 -38.34 -10.17
N LYS A 546 1.17 -38.25 -9.11
CA LYS A 546 -0.26 -37.88 -9.23
C LYS A 546 -0.46 -36.45 -9.72
N VAL A 547 0.27 -35.48 -9.18
CA VAL A 547 0.21 -34.08 -9.61
C VAL A 547 0.70 -33.93 -11.05
N GLN A 548 1.76 -34.62 -11.46
CA GLN A 548 2.24 -34.62 -12.85
C GLN A 548 1.19 -35.18 -13.81
N HIS A 549 0.44 -36.22 -13.40
CA HIS A 549 -0.63 -36.78 -14.20
C HIS A 549 -1.87 -35.89 -14.30
N LEU A 550 -2.15 -35.06 -13.29
CA LEU A 550 -3.31 -34.16 -13.26
C LEU A 550 -3.05 -32.82 -13.96
N SER A 551 -1.92 -32.19 -13.66
CA SER A 551 -1.63 -30.80 -14.03
C SER A 551 -0.32 -30.60 -14.81
N GLY A 552 0.38 -31.70 -15.12
CA GLY A 552 1.65 -31.66 -15.85
C GLY A 552 2.77 -30.99 -15.05
N ASP A 553 3.83 -30.61 -15.75
CA ASP A 553 5.03 -30.03 -15.13
C ASP A 553 4.74 -28.72 -14.39
N ALA A 554 3.77 -27.93 -14.86
CA ALA A 554 3.33 -26.71 -14.18
C ALA A 554 2.71 -26.96 -12.79
N GLY A 555 2.09 -28.12 -12.57
CA GLY A 555 1.58 -28.51 -11.24
C GLY A 555 2.72 -28.94 -10.30
N ILE A 556 3.75 -29.58 -10.86
CA ILE A 556 4.96 -29.93 -10.09
C ILE A 556 5.67 -28.68 -9.59
N GLU A 557 5.85 -27.66 -10.44
CA GLU A 557 6.45 -26.39 -10.05
C GLU A 557 5.68 -25.71 -8.90
N ARG A 558 4.34 -25.69 -8.96
CA ARG A 558 3.52 -25.12 -7.87
C ARG A 558 3.66 -25.90 -6.56
N MET A 559 3.70 -27.23 -6.63
CA MET A 559 3.96 -28.06 -5.46
C MET A 559 5.36 -27.83 -4.88
N ASP A 560 6.37 -27.68 -5.73
CA ASP A 560 7.75 -27.39 -5.31
C ASP A 560 7.88 -26.03 -4.63
N SER A 561 7.22 -25.01 -5.17
CA SER A 561 7.14 -23.69 -4.55
C SER A 561 6.42 -23.77 -3.19
N ALA A 562 5.27 -24.46 -3.12
CA ALA A 562 4.53 -24.61 -1.87
C ALA A 562 5.32 -25.37 -0.79
N LEU A 563 6.07 -26.42 -1.17
CA LEU A 563 6.97 -27.13 -0.26
C LEU A 563 8.13 -26.23 0.20
N SER A 564 8.67 -25.40 -0.68
CA SER A 564 9.73 -24.44 -0.35
C SER A 564 9.24 -23.35 0.61
N ASP A 565 8.06 -22.81 0.36
CA ASP A 565 7.39 -21.84 1.25
C ASP A 565 7.06 -22.44 2.62
N THR A 566 6.73 -23.73 2.65
CA THR A 566 6.46 -24.45 3.89
C THR A 566 7.73 -24.61 4.72
N ARG A 567 8.86 -24.91 4.06
CA ARG A 567 10.19 -24.97 4.71
C ARG A 567 10.61 -23.62 5.26
N SER A 568 10.48 -22.53 4.48
CA SER A 568 10.87 -21.19 4.92
C SER A 568 10.07 -20.72 6.13
N LYS A 569 8.74 -20.88 6.10
CA LYS A 569 7.85 -20.56 7.23
C LYS A 569 8.19 -21.36 8.49
N PHE A 570 8.56 -22.63 8.36
CA PHE A 570 8.97 -23.45 9.49
C PHE A 570 10.24 -22.91 10.15
N PHE A 571 11.24 -22.50 9.37
CA PHE A 571 12.47 -21.93 9.90
C PHE A 571 12.27 -20.53 10.49
N GLU A 572 11.47 -19.68 9.85
CA GLU A 572 11.09 -18.35 10.36
C GLU A 572 10.35 -18.46 11.71
N ALA A 573 9.41 -19.41 11.84
CA ALA A 573 8.71 -19.65 13.10
C ALA A 573 9.64 -20.16 14.22
N LYS A 574 10.70 -20.90 13.87
CA LYS A 574 11.71 -21.39 14.81
C LYS A 574 12.67 -20.28 15.28
N GLU A 575 13.03 -19.34 14.40
CA GLU A 575 13.85 -18.17 14.76
C GLU A 575 13.08 -17.18 15.65
N ASN A 576 11.77 -17.02 15.43
CA ASN A 576 10.92 -16.08 16.16
C ASN A 576 10.44 -16.60 17.54
N GLY A 577 10.95 -17.74 18.03
CA GLY A 577 10.67 -18.25 19.39
C GLY A 577 9.21 -18.61 19.70
N SER A 578 8.37 -18.83 18.68
CA SER A 578 6.95 -19.15 18.84
C SER A 578 6.74 -20.65 19.12
N PRO A 579 5.88 -21.06 20.07
CA PRO A 579 5.60 -22.48 20.29
C PRO A 579 4.84 -23.05 19.09
N LEU A 580 5.53 -23.85 18.27
CA LEU A 580 4.91 -24.68 17.24
C LEU A 580 4.05 -25.75 17.93
N ALA A 581 2.73 -25.64 17.79
CA ALA A 581 1.78 -26.61 18.33
C ALA A 581 2.15 -28.05 17.91
N ALA A 582 2.18 -28.95 18.89
CA ALA A 582 2.49 -30.37 18.69
C ALA A 582 1.46 -31.05 17.76
N PRO A 583 1.87 -31.98 16.88
CA PRO A 583 0.92 -32.72 16.06
C PRO A 583 0.38 -33.90 16.87
N VAL A 584 -0.91 -33.87 17.21
CA VAL A 584 -1.66 -35.09 17.54
C VAL A 584 -2.10 -35.74 16.24
N ALA A 585 -1.79 -37.02 16.12
CA ALA A 585 -2.15 -37.89 15.02
C ALA A 585 -3.66 -37.85 14.72
N ASN A 586 -4.02 -37.74 13.44
CA ASN A 586 -5.08 -38.56 12.85
C ASN A 586 -4.97 -38.50 11.33
N VAL A 587 -4.58 -39.65 10.79
CA VAL A 587 -4.49 -39.96 9.37
C VAL A 587 -5.73 -40.81 9.05
N PHE A 588 -6.50 -40.35 8.05
CA PHE A 588 -7.68 -40.95 7.39
C PHE A 588 -9.06 -40.95 8.11
N THR A 589 -9.99 -40.10 7.63
CA THR A 589 -11.35 -40.47 7.17
C THR A 589 -12.03 -39.30 6.41
N PRO A 590 -12.94 -39.55 5.45
CA PRO A 590 -13.42 -38.58 4.46
C PRO A 590 -14.68 -37.79 4.90
N LEU A 591 -15.01 -36.77 4.09
CA LEU A 591 -16.06 -35.75 4.24
C LEU A 591 -17.41 -36.20 4.84
N SER A 592 -18.04 -35.31 5.62
CA SER A 592 -19.50 -35.20 5.69
C SER A 592 -19.90 -33.73 5.51
N ILE A 593 -20.54 -33.46 4.37
CA ILE A 593 -21.22 -32.20 4.04
C ILE A 593 -22.66 -32.35 4.53
N ASN A 594 -23.08 -31.55 5.51
CA ASN A 594 -24.50 -31.31 5.73
C ASN A 594 -24.79 -29.86 5.36
N SER A 595 -25.31 -29.68 4.15
CA SER A 595 -26.09 -28.50 3.80
C SER A 595 -27.53 -28.72 4.26
N SER A 596 -28.11 -27.73 4.94
CA SER A 596 -29.54 -27.47 4.81
C SER A 596 -29.78 -25.98 4.94
N GLY A 597 -30.24 -25.38 3.85
CA GLY A 597 -30.84 -24.06 3.86
C GLY A 597 -32.33 -24.18 3.60
N LYS A 598 -33.14 -23.41 4.33
CA LYS A 598 -34.19 -22.56 3.74
C LYS A 598 -34.83 -21.65 4.80
N THR A 599 -34.88 -20.37 4.44
CA THR A 599 -35.69 -19.24 4.94
C THR A 599 -37.21 -19.48 4.75
N PRO A 600 -38.15 -18.55 5.08
CA PRO A 600 -38.11 -17.26 5.81
C PRO A 600 -39.26 -17.03 6.85
N SER A 601 -39.23 -15.87 7.53
CA SER A 601 -40.37 -14.99 7.83
C SER A 601 -40.78 -14.74 9.30
N VAL A 602 -41.06 -13.45 9.55
CA VAL A 602 -42.03 -12.84 10.50
C VAL A 602 -41.64 -12.67 11.98
N VAL A 603 -41.35 -11.39 12.31
CA VAL A 603 -41.91 -10.58 13.43
C VAL A 603 -42.22 -11.29 14.76
N LYS A 604 -41.52 -10.92 15.85
CA LYS A 604 -42.00 -10.12 17.02
C LYS A 604 -41.17 -10.36 18.30
N GLU A 605 -40.81 -9.24 18.92
CA GLU A 605 -40.79 -8.89 20.36
C GLU A 605 -40.42 -9.89 21.48
N ASN A 606 -39.53 -9.38 22.34
CA ASN A 606 -39.50 -9.46 23.80
C ASN A 606 -39.26 -10.82 24.46
N SER A 607 -38.17 -10.95 25.21
CA SER A 607 -38.20 -10.77 26.68
C SER A 607 -36.85 -11.07 27.36
N ARG A 608 -36.64 -10.33 28.44
CA ARG A 608 -35.55 -10.38 29.42
C ARG A 608 -35.52 -11.73 30.16
N THR A 609 -34.35 -12.18 30.60
CA THR A 609 -33.91 -12.23 32.03
C THR A 609 -32.79 -13.26 32.29
N ASN A 610 -31.73 -12.74 32.93
CA ASN A 610 -31.01 -13.24 34.12
C ASN A 610 -30.30 -14.61 34.13
N ALA A 611 -28.97 -14.51 34.09
CA ALA A 611 -28.03 -14.74 35.21
C ALA A 611 -27.95 -16.10 35.92
N LEU A 612 -26.76 -16.72 35.81
CA LEU A 612 -25.82 -17.24 36.82
C LEU A 612 -24.98 -18.31 36.10
N GLY A 613 -23.65 -18.34 36.08
CA GLY A 613 -22.65 -17.88 37.02
C GLY A 613 -21.58 -18.97 37.05
N SER A 614 -20.33 -18.66 36.72
CA SER A 614 -19.15 -19.21 37.41
C SER A 614 -17.88 -18.51 36.94
N SER A 615 -17.23 -17.87 37.89
CA SER A 615 -15.93 -17.19 37.79
C SER A 615 -14.78 -18.19 37.71
N SER A 616 -13.69 -17.87 37.01
CA SER A 616 -12.40 -17.59 37.68
C SER A 616 -11.27 -17.30 36.67
N VAL A 617 -10.68 -16.11 36.85
CA VAL A 617 -9.26 -15.78 36.77
C VAL A 617 -8.56 -15.77 35.40
N ALA A 618 -8.24 -14.54 35.01
CA ALA A 618 -7.32 -14.15 33.97
C ALA A 618 -5.86 -14.52 34.26
N ARG A 619 -5.11 -14.79 33.19
CA ARG A 619 -3.74 -14.27 33.04
C ARG A 619 -3.63 -13.63 31.66
N SER A 620 -3.38 -12.33 31.71
CA SER A 620 -3.43 -11.38 30.60
C SER A 620 -2.17 -11.40 29.72
N LEU A 621 -2.39 -11.04 28.45
CA LEU A 621 -1.61 -10.10 27.62
C LEU A 621 -0.18 -10.46 27.20
N LEU A 622 0.00 -10.66 25.89
CA LEU A 622 0.78 -9.79 24.96
C LEU A 622 1.11 -10.59 23.70
N GLY A 623 0.75 -10.06 22.54
CA GLY A 623 1.11 -10.65 21.25
C GLY A 623 0.16 -10.21 20.16
N ALA A 624 0.60 -9.22 19.38
CA ALA A 624 -0.09 -8.71 18.20
C ALA A 624 -0.69 -9.86 17.38
N SER A 625 -2.03 -9.89 17.32
CA SER A 625 -2.75 -10.87 16.52
C SER A 625 -2.62 -10.49 15.05
N SER A 626 -1.64 -11.09 14.41
CA SER A 626 -1.47 -11.18 12.97
C SER A 626 -2.66 -11.95 12.40
N SER A 627 -3.50 -11.24 11.65
CA SER A 627 -4.62 -11.82 10.92
C SER A 627 -4.11 -12.64 9.74
N SER A 628 -4.28 -13.97 9.81
CA SER A 628 -3.91 -14.91 8.76
C SER A 628 -4.87 -14.84 7.56
N SER A 629 -4.45 -14.08 6.55
CA SER A 629 -4.52 -14.34 5.10
C SER A 629 -5.81 -14.87 4.45
N THR A 630 -6.37 -14.05 3.55
CA THR A 630 -6.66 -14.47 2.16
C THR A 630 -6.33 -13.33 1.17
N SER A 631 -5.62 -13.67 0.09
CA SER A 631 -5.13 -12.84 -1.05
C SER A 631 -3.81 -12.05 -0.87
N PRO A 632 -2.88 -12.07 -1.85
CA PRO A 632 -1.63 -11.32 -1.82
C PRO A 632 -1.88 -9.91 -2.37
N VAL A 633 -2.57 -9.07 -1.61
CA VAL A 633 -2.53 -7.61 -1.81
C VAL A 633 -1.94 -7.05 -0.54
N LYS A 634 -0.68 -6.60 -0.59
CA LYS A 634 -0.07 -5.85 0.53
C LYS A 634 -1.00 -4.67 0.82
N GLN A 635 -1.63 -4.67 2.00
CA GLN A 635 -2.52 -3.59 2.43
C GLN A 635 -1.78 -2.24 2.45
N LEU A 636 -2.53 -1.14 2.40
CA LEU A 636 -1.99 0.21 2.57
C LEU A 636 -1.36 0.35 3.95
N THR A 637 -0.10 0.77 3.99
CA THR A 637 0.63 0.97 5.25
C THR A 637 0.22 2.31 5.86
N GLU A 638 0.07 2.40 7.18
CA GLU A 638 -0.29 3.65 7.87
C GLU A 638 0.68 4.80 7.53
N ASN A 639 1.98 4.49 7.41
CA ASN A 639 3.00 5.46 7.00
C ASN A 639 2.75 6.04 5.61
N GLU A 640 2.24 5.25 4.66
CA GLU A 640 1.92 5.74 3.32
C GLU A 640 0.71 6.65 3.34
N GLN A 641 -0.30 6.31 4.13
CA GLN A 641 -1.47 7.18 4.33
C GLN A 641 -1.03 8.50 4.96
N MET A 642 -0.21 8.48 6.01
CA MET A 642 0.32 9.68 6.65
C MET A 642 1.12 10.55 5.67
N VAL A 643 2.06 9.98 4.91
CA VAL A 643 2.82 10.72 3.89
C VAL A 643 1.90 11.30 2.81
N ASN A 644 0.90 10.53 2.37
CA ASN A 644 -0.09 11.00 1.41
C ASN A 644 -0.92 12.16 1.96
N GLU A 645 -1.38 12.10 3.21
CA GLU A 645 -2.09 13.21 3.86
C GLU A 645 -1.22 14.47 3.93
N MET A 646 0.04 14.34 4.36
CA MET A 646 0.97 15.47 4.46
C MET A 646 1.23 16.17 3.11
N LEU A 647 1.18 15.43 2.00
CA LEU A 647 1.31 15.98 0.64
C LEU A 647 0.05 16.73 0.16
N HIS A 648 -1.12 16.45 0.74
CA HIS A 648 -2.39 17.08 0.36
C HIS A 648 -2.82 18.23 1.29
N GLU A 649 -2.15 18.39 2.43
CA GLU A 649 -2.40 19.48 3.38
C GLU A 649 -1.64 20.77 3.06
N ASP A 650 -2.32 21.92 3.22
CA ASP A 650 -1.65 23.24 3.22
C ASP A 650 -0.86 23.44 4.53
N ASP A 651 0.07 24.40 4.53
CA ASP A 651 1.03 24.63 5.62
C ASP A 651 0.41 24.97 6.99
N SER A 652 -0.92 25.10 7.10
CA SER A 652 -1.63 25.49 8.32
C SER A 652 -2.51 24.41 8.97
N ALA A 653 -2.65 23.19 8.40
CA ALA A 653 -3.75 22.27 8.79
C ALA A 653 -3.37 21.03 9.62
N PHE A 654 -2.09 20.65 9.72
CA PHE A 654 -1.67 19.39 10.36
C PHE A 654 -1.95 19.36 11.88
N ALA A 655 -2.23 20.51 12.50
CA ALA A 655 -2.29 20.64 13.96
C ALA A 655 -3.68 20.41 14.58
N GLY A 656 -4.76 20.19 13.81
CA GLY A 656 -6.12 20.27 14.38
C GLY A 656 -7.26 19.54 13.67
N ARG A 657 -7.03 18.51 12.87
CA ARG A 657 -8.12 17.77 12.21
C ARG A 657 -8.12 16.27 12.53
N SER A 658 -8.34 15.94 13.81
CA SER A 658 -8.90 14.63 14.20
C SER A 658 -10.43 14.66 14.30
N ASP A 659 -11.04 15.83 14.40
CA ASP A 659 -12.44 15.94 14.83
C ASP A 659 -13.34 16.28 13.64
N SER A 660 -13.72 15.28 12.84
CA SER A 660 -14.96 15.34 12.03
C SER A 660 -15.16 14.04 11.27
N ALA A 661 -15.85 13.09 11.91
CA ALA A 661 -16.95 12.31 11.31
C ALA A 661 -17.43 11.12 12.16
N ASN A 662 -17.05 10.95 13.44
CA ASN A 662 -17.54 9.84 14.26
C ASN A 662 -17.62 10.18 15.77
N THR A 663 -18.23 11.31 16.12
CA THR A 663 -18.33 11.77 17.53
C THR A 663 -18.93 10.73 18.48
N ALA A 664 -19.90 9.92 18.02
CA ALA A 664 -20.52 8.88 18.84
C ALA A 664 -19.59 7.69 19.12
N GLU A 665 -18.79 7.28 18.14
CA GLU A 665 -17.81 6.20 18.30
C GLU A 665 -16.60 6.68 19.12
N GLU A 666 -16.16 7.92 18.91
CA GLU A 666 -15.11 8.55 19.72
C GLU A 666 -15.54 8.74 21.17
N GLU A 667 -16.79 9.14 21.42
CA GLU A 667 -17.35 9.25 22.76
C GLU A 667 -17.49 7.89 23.43
N PHE A 668 -17.92 6.86 22.68
CA PHE A 668 -17.93 5.48 23.16
C PHE A 668 -16.52 4.98 23.48
N GLN A 669 -15.55 5.16 22.59
CA GLN A 669 -14.16 4.77 22.80
C GLN A 669 -13.53 5.51 23.97
N LYS A 670 -13.81 6.80 24.13
CA LYS A 670 -13.40 7.60 25.29
C LYS A 670 -13.98 7.02 26.58
N LYS A 671 -15.28 6.70 26.60
CA LYS A 671 -15.95 6.11 27.76
C LYS A 671 -15.43 4.70 28.11
N VAL A 672 -15.14 3.88 27.10
CA VAL A 672 -14.49 2.57 27.26
C VAL A 672 -13.08 2.75 27.83
N ARG A 673 -12.30 3.69 27.30
CA ARG A 673 -10.96 4.00 27.82
C ARG A 673 -11.01 4.46 29.27
N GLU A 674 -11.87 5.41 29.62
CA GLU A 674 -12.04 5.93 30.98
C GLU A 674 -12.45 4.82 31.96
N THR A 675 -13.37 3.93 31.56
CA THR A 675 -13.79 2.80 32.41
C THR A 675 -12.69 1.76 32.59
N MET A 676 -11.93 1.44 31.54
CA MET A 676 -10.77 0.53 31.62
C MET A 676 -9.63 1.12 32.46
N GLU A 677 -9.31 2.40 32.29
CA GLU A 677 -8.29 3.09 33.09
C GLU A 677 -8.69 3.17 34.56
N LYS A 678 -9.96 3.46 34.84
CA LYS A 678 -10.49 3.44 36.20
C LYS A 678 -10.36 2.04 36.83
N ALA A 679 -10.79 1.00 36.12
CA ALA A 679 -10.68 -0.39 36.60
C ALA A 679 -9.23 -0.82 36.83
N PHE A 680 -8.29 -0.36 35.99
CA PHE A 680 -6.86 -0.60 36.17
C PHE A 680 -6.34 0.05 37.47
N TRP A 681 -6.60 1.35 37.67
CA TRP A 681 -6.14 2.08 38.85
C TRP A 681 -6.80 1.60 40.15
N ASP A 682 -8.07 1.22 40.09
CA ASP A 682 -8.77 0.58 41.21
C ASP A 682 -8.08 -0.75 41.58
N SER A 683 -7.73 -1.58 40.58
CA SER A 683 -7.00 -2.83 40.78
C SER A 683 -5.56 -2.64 41.32
N VAL A 684 -4.86 -1.58 40.92
CA VAL A 684 -3.54 -1.22 41.49
C VAL A 684 -3.69 -0.79 42.96
N THR A 685 -4.73 0.00 43.26
CA THR A 685 -5.02 0.46 44.62
C THR A 685 -5.38 -0.69 45.55
N ASP A 686 -6.19 -1.64 45.08
CA ASP A 686 -6.62 -2.81 45.85
C ASP A 686 -5.46 -3.79 46.12
N SER A 687 -4.53 -3.92 45.16
CA SER A 687 -3.33 -4.77 45.28
C SER A 687 -2.37 -4.35 46.40
N ILE A 688 -2.43 -3.09 46.82
CA ILE A 688 -1.52 -2.50 47.83
C ILE A 688 -2.26 -2.29 49.17
N ARG A 689 -3.60 -2.38 49.19
CA ARG A 689 -4.45 -2.15 50.38
C ARG A 689 -4.55 -3.35 51.34
N GLY A 690 -4.07 -4.54 50.96
CA GLY A 690 -4.16 -5.77 51.76
C GLY A 690 -3.02 -5.97 52.78
N ASP A 691 -3.23 -6.88 53.75
CA ASP A 691 -2.26 -7.23 54.82
C ASP A 691 -0.89 -7.74 54.29
N MET A 692 -0.86 -8.20 53.03
CA MET A 692 0.33 -8.55 52.26
C MET A 692 0.35 -7.71 50.96
N PRO A 693 0.93 -6.50 50.97
CA PRO A 693 0.93 -5.63 49.80
C PRO A 693 1.82 -6.17 48.68
N ASP A 694 1.29 -6.27 47.46
CA ASP A 694 2.07 -6.62 46.27
C ASP A 694 2.55 -5.35 45.56
N TYR A 695 3.78 -4.95 45.85
CA TYR A 695 4.42 -3.77 45.26
C TYR A 695 4.93 -3.99 43.82
N SER A 696 4.83 -5.20 43.26
CA SER A 696 5.34 -5.50 41.91
C SER A 696 4.70 -4.61 40.84
N ARG A 697 3.40 -4.31 40.96
CA ARG A 697 2.68 -3.40 40.06
C ARG A 697 3.16 -1.96 40.18
N LEU A 698 3.43 -1.49 41.39
CA LEU A 698 3.94 -0.14 41.63
C LEU A 698 5.35 0.03 41.06
N ILE A 699 6.22 -0.97 41.26
CA ILE A 699 7.57 -1.00 40.70
C ILE A 699 7.52 -0.95 39.17
N ASN A 700 6.60 -1.70 38.55
CA ASN A 700 6.41 -1.65 37.09
C ASN A 700 5.92 -0.29 36.58
N LEU A 701 5.07 0.41 37.33
CA LEU A 701 4.62 1.76 36.98
C LEU A 701 5.76 2.80 37.08
N VAL A 702 6.58 2.72 38.14
CA VAL A 702 7.77 3.58 38.27
C VAL A 702 8.78 3.27 37.16
N LYS A 703 8.92 1.99 36.79
CA LYS A 703 9.72 1.56 35.64
C LYS A 703 9.19 2.17 34.34
N GLU A 704 7.89 2.16 34.12
CA GLU A 704 7.25 2.76 32.94
C GLU A 704 7.50 4.27 32.87
N VAL A 705 7.40 4.99 34.00
CA VAL A 705 7.75 6.41 34.10
C VAL A 705 9.22 6.63 33.71
N ARG A 706 10.15 5.85 34.28
CA ARG A 706 11.59 5.95 33.97
C ARG A 706 11.88 5.68 32.50
N ASP A 707 11.37 4.57 31.97
CA ASP A 707 11.65 4.12 30.61
C ASP A 707 11.05 5.10 29.58
N SER A 708 9.85 5.65 29.86
CA SER A 708 9.22 6.68 29.01
C SER A 708 9.99 8.00 29.03
N LEU A 709 10.44 8.47 30.20
CA LEU A 709 11.29 9.66 30.30
C LEU A 709 12.63 9.46 29.59
N HIS A 710 13.23 8.29 29.72
CA HIS A 710 14.48 7.93 29.06
C HIS A 710 14.36 7.86 27.52
N GLU A 711 13.20 7.46 26.99
CA GLU A 711 12.93 7.48 25.55
C GLU A 711 12.81 8.92 25.01
N LEU A 712 12.13 9.79 25.76
CA LEU A 712 11.90 11.18 25.39
C LEU A 712 13.13 12.08 25.57
N ALA A 713 14.01 11.74 26.52
CA ALA A 713 15.13 12.58 26.90
C ALA A 713 16.25 12.68 25.84
N PRO A 714 16.93 13.84 25.75
CA PRO A 714 18.20 13.99 25.04
C PRO A 714 19.28 13.05 25.58
N LYS A 715 20.30 12.77 24.76
CA LYS A 715 21.36 11.82 25.13
C LYS A 715 22.08 12.20 26.43
N GLU A 716 22.22 13.49 26.75
CA GLU A 716 22.91 13.95 27.96
C GLU A 716 22.15 13.63 29.27
N TRP A 717 20.83 13.47 29.22
CA TRP A 717 20.00 13.28 30.44
C TRP A 717 19.59 11.83 30.68
N LYS A 718 19.92 10.93 29.77
CA LYS A 718 19.56 9.50 29.86
C LYS A 718 20.21 8.82 31.04
N GLU A 719 21.49 9.09 31.28
CA GLU A 719 22.24 8.56 32.42
C GLU A 719 21.72 9.16 33.74
N GLU A 720 21.46 10.48 33.78
CA GLU A 720 20.86 11.17 34.94
C GLU A 720 19.50 10.57 35.35
N ILE A 721 18.65 10.19 34.40
CA ILE A 721 17.35 9.55 34.66
C ILE A 721 17.51 8.15 35.27
N LEU A 722 18.48 7.37 34.81
CA LEU A 722 18.72 6.02 35.33
C LEU A 722 19.30 6.04 36.74
N GLU A 723 20.17 7.01 37.06
CA GLU A 723 20.77 7.17 38.39
C GLU A 723 19.76 7.64 39.44
N ASN A 724 18.85 8.55 39.07
CA ASN A 724 17.87 9.10 40.00
C ASN A 724 16.60 8.24 40.17
N ILE A 725 16.29 7.36 39.21
CA ILE A 725 15.16 6.41 39.30
C ILE A 725 15.70 4.97 39.26
N ASP A 726 16.33 4.57 40.37
CA ASP A 726 16.89 3.23 40.53
C ASP A 726 15.82 2.23 41.00
N ILE A 727 15.51 1.27 40.13
CA ILE A 727 14.50 0.23 40.39
C ILE A 727 15.02 -0.81 41.37
N GLU A 728 16.32 -1.11 41.38
CA GLU A 728 16.91 -2.09 42.29
C GLU A 728 16.84 -1.56 43.72
N ILE A 729 17.21 -0.29 43.93
CA ILE A 729 17.07 0.39 45.23
C ILE A 729 15.59 0.45 45.63
N LEU A 730 14.69 0.85 44.72
CA LEU A 730 13.25 0.87 44.99
C LEU A 730 12.70 -0.50 45.40
N SER A 731 13.13 -1.57 44.74
CA SER A 731 12.70 -2.94 45.05
C SER A 731 13.20 -3.42 46.42
N GLN A 732 14.40 -3.01 46.81
CA GLN A 732 14.97 -3.31 48.12
C GLN A 732 14.26 -2.55 49.24
N VAL A 733 13.99 -1.26 49.04
CA VAL A 733 13.28 -0.38 50.01
C VAL A 733 11.84 -0.86 50.24
N LEU A 734 11.15 -1.30 49.18
CA LEU A 734 9.80 -1.85 49.30
C LEU A 734 9.78 -3.29 49.86
N GLY A 735 10.83 -4.07 49.62
CA GLY A 735 10.98 -5.45 50.11
C GLY A 735 11.39 -5.57 51.58
N SER A 736 12.03 -4.55 52.16
CA SER A 736 12.44 -4.51 53.57
C SER A 736 11.31 -4.19 54.55
N GLY A 737 10.11 -3.84 54.06
CA GLY A 737 8.97 -3.40 54.88
C GLY A 737 9.16 -2.01 55.50
N SER A 738 10.29 -1.34 55.26
CA SER A 738 10.50 0.06 55.62
C SER A 738 9.80 0.93 54.59
N GLN A 739 8.62 1.42 54.92
CA GLN A 739 7.85 2.33 54.07
C GLN A 739 8.55 3.70 54.00
N ASP A 740 9.61 3.80 53.20
CA ASP A 740 10.37 5.04 53.07
C ASP A 740 9.64 5.99 52.11
N ALA A 741 8.59 6.60 52.64
CA ALA A 741 7.72 7.55 51.94
C ALA A 741 8.50 8.70 51.30
N GLN A 742 9.66 9.02 51.86
CA GLN A 742 10.56 10.06 51.38
C GLN A 742 11.23 9.70 50.06
N TYR A 743 11.69 8.45 49.89
CA TYR A 743 12.37 8.02 48.65
C TYR A 743 11.42 7.95 47.46
N LEU A 744 10.22 7.38 47.65
CA LEU A 744 9.16 7.40 46.63
C LEU A 744 8.73 8.83 46.30
N GLY A 745 8.59 9.70 47.31
CA GLY A 745 8.32 11.12 47.12
C GLY A 745 9.39 11.83 46.28
N GLN A 746 10.68 11.52 46.52
CA GLN A 746 11.80 12.05 45.74
C GLN A 746 11.75 11.59 44.28
N ILE A 747 11.45 10.30 44.02
CA ILE A 747 11.30 9.78 42.66
C ILE A 747 10.17 10.51 41.91
N LEU A 748 9.02 10.73 42.56
CA LEU A 748 7.89 11.44 41.97
C LEU A 748 8.24 12.91 41.68
N GLN A 749 8.88 13.60 42.62
CA GLN A 749 9.32 14.98 42.44
C GLN A 749 10.36 15.13 41.32
N TYR A 750 11.34 14.22 41.27
CA TYR A 750 12.33 14.19 40.20
C TYR A 750 11.69 13.94 38.83
N SER A 751 10.79 12.95 38.75
CA SER A 751 10.06 12.63 37.52
C SER A 751 9.25 13.83 37.02
N LEU A 752 8.55 14.53 37.91
CA LEU A 752 7.80 15.75 37.59
C LEU A 752 8.71 16.89 37.13
N ALA A 753 9.83 17.11 37.81
CA ALA A 753 10.81 18.10 37.40
C ALA A 753 11.38 17.79 36.01
N MET A 754 11.59 16.51 35.70
CA MET A 754 12.07 16.09 34.38
C MET A 754 11.02 16.26 33.29
N VAL A 755 9.74 15.91 33.54
CA VAL A 755 8.64 16.19 32.61
C VAL A 755 8.56 17.68 32.29
N ARG A 756 8.68 18.54 33.31
CA ARG A 756 8.69 20.01 33.12
C ARG A 756 9.86 20.48 32.27
N LYS A 757 11.07 19.97 32.51
CA LYS A 757 12.25 20.29 31.69
C LYS A 757 12.12 19.86 30.23
N LEU A 758 11.42 18.75 29.96
CA LEU A 758 11.22 18.22 28.61
C LEU A 758 10.06 18.88 27.85
N SER A 759 9.14 19.53 28.57
CA SER A 759 7.96 20.18 28.01
C SER A 759 8.24 21.55 27.40
N ALA A 760 7.33 22.02 26.53
CA ALA A 760 7.44 23.36 25.96
C ALA A 760 7.12 24.44 27.01
N ALA A 761 7.84 25.57 26.94
CA ALA A 761 7.68 26.70 27.86
C ALA A 761 6.24 27.24 27.97
N ALA A 762 5.43 27.11 26.91
CA ALA A 762 4.03 27.54 26.90
C ALA A 762 3.12 26.67 27.79
N LYS A 763 3.48 25.39 28.01
CA LYS A 763 2.72 24.46 28.87
C LYS A 763 3.24 24.38 30.29
N GLU A 764 4.44 24.88 30.56
CA GLU A 764 5.06 24.83 31.89
C GLU A 764 4.18 25.50 32.96
N ASP A 765 3.53 26.61 32.62
CA ASP A 765 2.62 27.34 33.52
C ASP A 765 1.31 26.60 33.81
N GLU A 766 0.76 25.88 32.83
CA GLU A 766 -0.44 25.04 33.00
C GLU A 766 -0.11 23.80 33.83
N MET A 767 1.02 23.14 33.53
CA MET A 767 1.53 22.02 34.31
C MET A 767 1.88 22.40 35.74
N LYS A 768 2.39 23.62 35.96
CA LYS A 768 2.65 24.12 37.32
C LYS A 768 1.36 24.26 38.11
N LYS A 769 0.30 24.80 37.49
CA LYS A 769 -1.02 24.91 38.12
C LYS A 769 -1.65 23.55 38.41
N SER A 770 -1.55 22.57 37.50
CA SER A 770 -2.07 21.22 37.72
C SER A 770 -1.27 20.48 38.80
N HIS A 771 0.05 20.68 38.84
CA HIS A 771 0.92 20.16 39.89
C HIS A 771 0.62 20.76 41.27
N ASP A 772 0.49 22.09 41.38
CA ASP A 772 0.15 22.78 42.63
C ASP A 772 -1.25 22.35 43.11
N LYS A 773 -2.19 22.15 42.20
CA LYS A 773 -3.51 21.60 42.49
C LYS A 773 -3.43 20.16 43.03
N LEU A 774 -2.62 19.29 42.41
CA LEU A 774 -2.44 17.92 42.89
C LEU A 774 -1.79 17.91 44.30
N LEU A 775 -0.78 18.74 44.54
CA LEU A 775 -0.17 18.87 45.88
C LEU A 775 -1.20 19.34 46.92
N SER A 776 -2.08 20.27 46.57
CA SER A 776 -3.16 20.72 47.45
C SER A 776 -4.22 19.63 47.71
N GLU A 777 -4.56 18.80 46.71
CA GLU A 777 -5.49 17.67 46.85
C GLU A 777 -4.88 16.53 47.70
N LEU A 778 -3.58 16.30 47.57
CA LEU A 778 -2.85 15.35 48.40
C LEU A 778 -2.75 15.82 49.86
N ALA A 779 -2.47 17.10 50.08
CA ALA A 779 -2.44 17.70 51.42
C ALA A 779 -3.81 17.60 52.12
N ALA A 780 -4.89 17.93 51.42
CA ALA A 780 -6.26 17.83 51.93
C ALA A 780 -6.69 16.37 52.22
N SER A 781 -6.17 15.39 51.48
CA SER A 781 -6.44 13.97 51.73
C SER A 781 -5.69 13.37 52.92
N SER A 782 -4.71 14.11 53.49
CA SER A 782 -3.95 13.67 54.67
C SER A 782 -4.66 13.98 56.00
N GLU A 783 -5.60 14.93 56.02
CA GLU A 783 -6.23 15.42 57.25
C GLU A 783 -7.43 14.59 57.75
N VAL A 784 -7.91 13.58 56.98
CA VAL A 784 -9.25 12.98 57.20
C VAL A 784 -9.25 11.54 57.76
N ASN A 785 -8.14 10.79 57.88
CA ASN A 785 -8.22 9.41 58.42
C ASN A 785 -6.99 8.96 59.23
N ASP A 786 -7.22 8.42 60.43
CA ASP A 786 -6.24 7.86 61.38
C ASP A 786 -5.49 6.57 60.92
N ASN A 787 -5.42 6.30 59.61
CA ASN A 787 -4.65 5.17 59.03
C ASN A 787 -3.60 5.69 58.03
N GLY A 788 -2.48 6.18 58.55
CA GLY A 788 -1.41 6.85 57.79
C GLY A 788 -0.76 6.02 56.65
N ILE A 789 -0.91 4.69 56.67
CA ILE A 789 -0.39 3.80 55.62
C ILE A 789 -1.26 3.87 54.36
N ASN A 790 -2.59 3.91 54.52
CA ASN A 790 -3.52 3.96 53.39
C ASN A 790 -3.54 5.33 52.71
N SER A 791 -3.33 6.42 53.46
CA SER A 791 -3.28 7.77 52.88
C SER A 791 -2.02 7.97 52.03
N PHE A 792 -0.87 7.48 52.46
CA PHE A 792 0.39 7.55 51.69
C PHE A 792 0.31 6.77 50.37
N VAL A 793 -0.18 5.53 50.40
CA VAL A 793 -0.31 4.69 49.19
C VAL A 793 -1.24 5.35 48.16
N ILE A 794 -2.38 5.90 48.60
CA ILE A 794 -3.30 6.62 47.73
C ILE A 794 -2.63 7.86 47.12
N ALA A 795 -1.79 8.56 47.88
CA ALA A 795 -1.06 9.72 47.39
C ALA A 795 -0.02 9.36 46.32
N VAL A 796 0.74 8.28 46.50
CA VAL A 796 1.72 7.78 45.52
C VAL A 796 1.03 7.33 44.22
N ILE A 797 -0.08 6.60 44.32
CA ILE A 797 -0.83 6.14 43.14
C ILE A 797 -1.40 7.33 42.35
N LYS A 798 -1.95 8.33 43.04
CA LYS A 798 -2.42 9.58 42.40
C LYS A 798 -1.27 10.34 41.74
N GLY A 799 -0.11 10.43 42.40
CA GLY A 799 1.10 11.05 41.85
C GLY A 799 1.61 10.33 40.59
N LEU A 800 1.69 9.00 40.61
CA LEU A 800 2.10 8.20 39.45
C LEU A 800 1.12 8.32 38.29
N ARG A 801 -0.18 8.28 38.56
CA ARG A 801 -1.22 8.46 37.53
C ARG A 801 -1.05 9.81 36.83
N PHE A 802 -0.86 10.87 37.59
CA PHE A 802 -0.66 12.21 37.05
C PHE A 802 0.62 12.31 36.21
N ILE A 803 1.75 11.78 36.70
CA ILE A 803 3.00 11.78 35.93
C ILE A 803 2.87 11.02 34.62
N LEU A 804 2.22 9.86 34.61
CA LEU A 804 2.00 9.08 33.39
C LEU A 804 1.07 9.79 32.41
N GLU A 805 0.07 10.52 32.90
CA GLU A 805 -0.82 11.34 32.07
C GLU A 805 -0.06 12.52 31.43
N GLU A 806 0.75 13.23 32.20
CA GLU A 806 1.62 14.32 31.71
C GLU A 806 2.70 13.80 30.73
N ILE A 807 3.27 12.61 30.98
CA ILE A 807 4.20 11.95 30.04
C ILE A 807 3.48 11.60 28.73
N LYS A 808 2.23 11.11 28.76
CA LYS A 808 1.45 10.84 27.54
C LYS A 808 1.19 12.12 26.75
N GLU A 809 0.86 13.22 27.41
CA GLU A 809 0.73 14.52 26.74
C GLU A 809 2.05 14.98 26.12
N LEU A 810 3.16 14.82 26.85
CA LEU A 810 4.50 15.15 26.38
C LEU A 810 4.89 14.28 25.17
N GLN A 811 4.57 12.99 25.15
CA GLN A 811 4.78 12.11 24.00
C GLN A 811 3.98 12.60 22.77
N ALA A 812 2.73 13.01 22.96
CA ALA A 812 1.90 13.57 21.90
C ALA A 812 2.47 14.90 21.37
N GLU A 813 3.02 15.74 22.25
CA GLU A 813 3.66 17.00 21.86
C GLU A 813 4.99 16.78 21.12
N VAL A 814 5.86 15.93 21.65
CA VAL A 814 7.15 15.58 21.02
C VAL A 814 6.92 14.92 19.67
N SER A 815 5.93 14.04 19.55
CA SER A 815 5.56 13.45 18.26
C SER A 815 5.02 14.51 17.29
N LYS A 816 4.12 15.41 17.74
CA LYS A 816 3.64 16.55 16.92
C LYS A 816 4.80 17.43 16.44
N ALA A 817 5.73 17.79 17.33
CA ALA A 817 6.90 18.60 17.01
C ALA A 817 7.85 17.88 16.03
N ARG A 818 8.10 16.57 16.22
CA ARG A 818 8.89 15.75 15.30
C ARG A 818 8.24 15.69 13.92
N ILE A 819 6.92 15.50 13.85
CA ILE A 819 6.21 15.48 12.57
C ILE A 819 6.27 16.85 11.89
N GLN A 820 6.09 17.94 12.64
CA GLN A 820 6.25 19.31 12.12
C GLN A 820 7.67 19.56 11.58
N LEU A 821 8.70 19.06 12.25
CA LEU A 821 10.09 19.15 11.77
C LEU A 821 10.31 18.36 10.47
N MET A 822 9.68 17.20 10.34
CA MET A 822 9.76 16.35 9.16
C MET A 822 8.86 16.82 8.01
N GLN A 823 7.83 17.62 8.31
CA GLN A 823 6.80 18.01 7.35
C GLN A 823 7.32 18.70 6.09
N PRO A 824 8.29 19.65 6.14
CA PRO A 824 8.86 20.25 4.94
C PRO A 824 9.61 19.24 4.06
N ILE A 825 10.27 18.26 4.68
CA ILE A 825 11.02 17.20 3.97
C ILE A 825 10.03 16.26 3.27
N ILE A 826 8.97 15.85 3.98
CA ILE A 826 7.93 14.97 3.46
C ILE A 826 7.12 15.66 2.35
N LYS A 827 6.77 16.94 2.52
CA LYS A 827 6.11 17.77 1.48
C LYS A 827 6.99 18.00 0.25
N GLY A 828 8.32 17.86 0.39
CA GLY A 828 9.28 17.93 -0.69
C GLY A 828 9.31 16.69 -1.58
N SER A 829 10.42 16.49 -2.31
CA SER A 829 10.58 15.34 -3.19
C SER A 829 10.62 14.00 -2.45
N ALA A 830 11.09 13.99 -1.20
CA ALA A 830 11.27 12.76 -0.43
C ALA A 830 9.96 12.01 -0.16
N GLY A 831 8.86 12.72 0.14
CA GLY A 831 7.55 12.07 0.31
C GLY A 831 7.01 11.50 -0.99
N VAL A 832 7.23 12.18 -2.12
CA VAL A 832 6.85 11.69 -3.45
C VAL A 832 7.65 10.44 -3.81
N GLU A 833 8.96 10.44 -3.61
CA GLU A 833 9.84 9.29 -3.84
C GLU A 833 9.45 8.10 -2.95
N TYR A 834 9.10 8.35 -1.69
CA TYR A 834 8.61 7.31 -0.77
C TYR A 834 7.32 6.66 -1.31
N LEU A 835 6.33 7.46 -1.72
CA LEU A 835 5.08 6.92 -2.29
C LEU A 835 5.30 6.23 -3.63
N GLN A 836 6.19 6.74 -4.49
CA GLN A 836 6.60 6.08 -5.73
C GLN A 836 7.21 4.71 -5.47
N LYS A 837 8.12 4.60 -4.49
CA LYS A 837 8.73 3.34 -4.10
C LYS A 837 7.70 2.36 -3.54
N ALA A 838 6.84 2.81 -2.61
CA ALA A 838 5.77 2.00 -2.05
C ALA A 838 4.76 1.53 -3.11
N PHE A 839 4.48 2.34 -4.12
CA PHE A 839 3.63 1.97 -5.24
C PHE A 839 4.33 0.97 -6.17
N THR A 840 5.62 1.15 -6.45
CA THR A 840 6.46 0.20 -7.19
C THR A 840 6.53 -1.16 -6.51
N ASP A 841 6.68 -1.19 -5.18
CA ASP A 841 6.77 -2.42 -4.37
C ASP A 841 5.46 -3.23 -4.34
N ARG A 842 4.34 -2.61 -4.74
CA ARG A 842 3.01 -3.24 -4.83
C ARG A 842 2.61 -3.62 -6.24
N TYR A 843 2.74 -2.70 -7.19
CA TYR A 843 2.23 -2.87 -8.54
C TYR A 843 3.33 -3.07 -9.60
N GLY A 844 4.59 -3.05 -9.19
CA GLY A 844 5.74 -3.21 -10.08
C GLY A 844 6.17 -1.91 -10.79
N PRO A 845 7.25 -1.98 -11.58
CA PRO A 845 7.78 -0.83 -12.30
C PRO A 845 6.81 -0.35 -13.40
N PRO A 846 6.93 0.91 -13.86
CA PRO A 846 6.05 1.49 -14.89
C PRO A 846 5.92 0.66 -16.17
N ASP A 847 6.99 -0.06 -16.58
CA ASP A 847 6.99 -0.90 -17.79
C ASP A 847 5.93 -2.02 -17.77
N ASN A 848 5.53 -2.47 -16.59
CA ASN A 848 4.53 -3.53 -16.42
C ASN A 848 3.11 -2.97 -16.13
N ALA A 849 2.92 -1.66 -16.17
CA ALA A 849 1.70 -0.98 -15.73
C ALA A 849 0.44 -1.53 -16.41
N SER A 850 0.48 -1.87 -17.71
CA SER A 850 -0.70 -2.35 -18.44
C SER A 850 -1.23 -3.70 -17.93
N ALA A 851 -0.35 -4.51 -17.33
CA ALA A 851 -0.73 -5.80 -16.75
C ALA A 851 -1.08 -5.70 -15.26
N SER A 852 -0.44 -4.77 -14.54
CA SER A 852 -0.61 -4.64 -13.08
C SER A 852 -1.67 -3.62 -12.65
N LEU A 853 -2.08 -2.69 -13.53
CA LEU A 853 -3.04 -1.62 -13.24
C LEU A 853 -4.25 -1.63 -14.21
N PRO A 854 -5.05 -2.71 -14.27
CA PRO A 854 -6.15 -2.83 -15.20
C PRO A 854 -7.25 -1.76 -15.02
N LEU A 855 -7.60 -1.39 -13.78
CA LEU A 855 -8.65 -0.38 -13.53
C LEU A 855 -8.16 1.01 -13.89
N THR A 856 -6.90 1.32 -13.60
CA THR A 856 -6.25 2.58 -13.99
C THR A 856 -6.17 2.70 -15.51
N MET A 857 -5.81 1.62 -16.21
CA MET A 857 -5.81 1.58 -17.69
C MET A 857 -7.22 1.80 -18.26
N GLN A 858 -8.24 1.16 -17.68
CA GLN A 858 -9.63 1.34 -18.09
C GLN A 858 -10.08 2.80 -17.89
N TRP A 859 -9.81 3.37 -16.72
CA TRP A 859 -10.12 4.77 -16.40
C TRP A 859 -9.47 5.75 -17.38
N ILE A 860 -8.15 5.63 -17.62
CA ILE A 860 -7.42 6.47 -18.58
C ILE A 860 -8.03 6.34 -19.98
N SER A 861 -8.35 5.12 -20.42
CA SER A 861 -8.93 4.85 -21.73
C SER A 861 -10.31 5.50 -21.90
N THR A 862 -11.16 5.45 -20.86
CA THR A 862 -12.48 6.10 -20.88
C THR A 862 -12.37 7.62 -20.92
N SER A 863 -11.44 8.21 -20.15
CA SER A 863 -11.25 9.65 -20.12
C SER A 863 -10.63 10.18 -21.42
N LYS A 864 -9.72 9.43 -22.06
CA LYS A 864 -9.03 9.83 -23.31
C LYS A 864 -9.99 10.20 -24.45
N ASN A 865 -11.16 9.57 -24.52
CA ASN A 865 -12.16 9.85 -25.55
C ASN A 865 -12.91 11.17 -25.34
N ILE A 866 -12.94 11.68 -24.11
CA ILE A 866 -13.79 12.82 -23.69
C ILE A 866 -12.94 14.05 -23.37
N VAL A 867 -11.67 13.87 -23.01
CA VAL A 867 -10.75 14.94 -22.57
C VAL A 867 -10.63 16.09 -23.58
N GLU A 868 -10.52 15.80 -24.88
CA GLU A 868 -10.35 16.85 -25.88
C GLU A 868 -11.65 17.64 -26.13
N GLU A 869 -12.82 16.97 -26.09
CA GLU A 869 -14.13 17.63 -26.16
C GLU A 869 -14.36 18.54 -24.95
N GLU A 870 -14.18 18.01 -23.74
CA GLU A 870 -14.36 18.77 -22.50
C GLU A 870 -13.36 19.92 -22.34
N TRP A 871 -12.12 19.75 -22.82
CA TRP A 871 -11.12 20.82 -22.87
C TRP A 871 -11.47 21.90 -23.89
N SER A 872 -11.96 21.53 -25.07
CA SER A 872 -12.42 22.49 -26.08
C SER A 872 -13.61 23.30 -25.56
N GLU A 873 -14.62 22.67 -24.96
CA GLU A 873 -15.74 23.38 -24.36
C GLU A 873 -15.31 24.32 -23.22
N HIS A 874 -14.34 23.92 -22.39
CA HIS A 874 -13.78 24.79 -21.36
C HIS A 874 -13.06 26.00 -21.96
N SER A 875 -12.26 25.78 -23.01
CA SER A 875 -11.54 26.83 -23.74
C SER A 875 -12.50 27.82 -24.41
N ASP A 876 -13.57 27.32 -25.01
CA ASP A 876 -14.64 28.13 -25.60
C ASP A 876 -15.34 28.95 -24.51
N CYS A 877 -15.68 28.34 -23.37
CA CYS A 877 -16.27 29.06 -22.23
C CYS A 877 -15.35 30.16 -21.70
N LEU A 878 -14.04 29.93 -21.63
CA LEU A 878 -13.05 30.94 -21.24
C LEU A 878 -13.01 32.10 -22.24
N SER A 879 -13.12 31.83 -23.55
CA SER A 879 -13.10 32.85 -24.59
C SER A 879 -14.34 33.76 -24.57
N ILE A 880 -15.47 33.25 -24.06
CA ILE A 880 -16.74 33.98 -23.94
C ILE A 880 -16.78 34.86 -22.68
N ILE A 881 -15.87 34.67 -21.71
CA ILE A 881 -15.79 35.54 -20.53
C ILE A 881 -15.38 36.93 -20.99
N PRO A 882 -16.23 37.96 -20.79
CA PRO A 882 -15.85 39.31 -21.16
C PRO A 882 -14.63 39.75 -20.37
N SER A 883 -13.64 40.33 -21.06
CA SER A 883 -12.72 41.24 -20.41
C SER A 883 -13.56 42.29 -19.66
N ALA A 884 -13.22 42.55 -18.40
CA ALA A 884 -14.03 43.32 -17.46
C ALA A 884 -14.70 44.53 -18.14
N GLY A 885 -16.02 44.47 -18.36
CA GLY A 885 -16.74 45.63 -18.91
C GLY A 885 -18.06 45.40 -19.66
N GLN A 886 -18.35 44.22 -20.24
CA GLN A 886 -19.58 44.07 -21.06
C GLN A 886 -20.24 42.69 -20.90
N ALA A 887 -21.44 42.66 -20.32
CA ALA A 887 -22.24 41.44 -20.18
C ALA A 887 -22.79 40.96 -21.54
N PRO A 888 -22.59 39.69 -21.96
CA PRO A 888 -23.28 39.11 -23.10
C PRO A 888 -24.67 38.58 -22.70
N ALA A 889 -25.60 38.75 -23.62
CA ALA A 889 -27.04 38.54 -23.46
C ALA A 889 -27.46 37.09 -23.14
N LEU A 890 -28.47 37.00 -22.27
CA LEU A 890 -29.28 35.82 -21.98
C LEU A 890 -29.88 35.21 -23.26
N VAL A 891 -29.74 33.89 -23.44
CA VAL A 891 -30.54 33.07 -24.36
C VAL A 891 -31.65 32.38 -23.54
N PRO A 892 -32.89 32.24 -24.08
CA PRO A 892 -34.10 32.31 -23.28
C PRO A 892 -34.63 30.95 -22.80
N VAL A 893 -35.09 30.89 -21.56
CA VAL A 893 -36.18 29.99 -21.14
C VAL A 893 -37.40 30.86 -20.87
N LEU A 894 -38.44 30.61 -21.66
CA LEU A 894 -39.84 31.06 -21.59
C LEU A 894 -40.16 32.25 -20.64
N ARG A 895 -40.26 33.43 -21.25
CA ARG A 895 -40.60 34.72 -20.62
C ARG A 895 -42.10 34.86 -20.35
N ALA A 896 -42.44 35.40 -19.18
CA ALA A 896 -43.44 36.45 -19.02
C ALA A 896 -42.98 37.43 -17.91
N GLY A 897 -42.87 38.73 -18.25
CA GLY A 897 -42.77 39.85 -17.29
C GLY A 897 -41.36 40.36 -16.95
N HIS A 898 -41.13 41.66 -17.15
CA HIS A 898 -39.89 42.43 -16.96
C HIS A 898 -39.52 42.70 -15.49
N GLY A 899 -38.21 42.86 -15.19
CA GLY A 899 -37.70 43.51 -13.96
C GLY A 899 -36.18 43.67 -13.96
N ALA A 900 -35.69 44.88 -13.70
CA ALA A 900 -34.30 45.36 -13.79
C ALA A 900 -33.35 44.82 -12.68
N PRO A 901 -32.01 44.85 -12.87
CA PRO A 901 -31.06 44.32 -11.89
C PRO A 901 -30.81 45.32 -10.74
N VAL A 902 -30.87 44.82 -9.51
CA VAL A 902 -30.39 45.49 -8.29
C VAL A 902 -28.96 45.03 -8.02
N GLU A 903 -28.02 45.96 -7.95
CA GLU A 903 -26.64 45.74 -7.51
C GLU A 903 -26.57 45.52 -6.00
N GLN A 904 -25.77 44.56 -5.55
CA GLN A 904 -25.36 44.40 -4.15
C GLN A 904 -23.92 43.87 -4.04
N PRO A 905 -23.23 44.13 -2.91
CA PRO A 905 -21.84 44.57 -2.89
C PRO A 905 -20.84 43.42 -2.72
N SER A 906 -19.73 43.51 -3.44
CA SER A 906 -18.55 42.66 -3.28
C SER A 906 -17.84 42.96 -1.95
N SER A 907 -17.83 41.99 -1.03
CA SER A 907 -16.99 42.02 0.16
C SER A 907 -15.55 41.58 -0.18
N SER A 908 -14.65 42.55 -0.12
CA SER A 908 -13.25 42.50 0.32
C SER A 908 -12.41 41.24 0.01
N ALA A 909 -11.44 41.44 -0.88
CA ALA A 909 -10.27 40.60 -1.07
C ALA A 909 -9.41 40.52 0.22
N ALA A 910 -9.14 39.30 0.68
CA ALA A 910 -8.05 38.97 1.56
C ALA A 910 -7.26 37.83 0.91
N GLY A 911 -5.93 38.00 0.82
CA GLY A 911 -5.05 37.15 0.01
C GLY A 911 -5.09 35.67 0.43
N ALA A 912 -5.33 34.79 -0.55
CA ALA A 912 -5.21 33.36 -0.39
C ALA A 912 -4.44 32.77 -1.57
N SER A 913 -3.44 31.95 -1.28
CA SER A 913 -2.64 31.18 -2.22
C SER A 913 -3.53 30.25 -3.06
N GLY A 914 -3.91 30.67 -4.27
CA GLY A 914 -4.81 29.89 -5.13
C GLY A 914 -4.16 28.62 -5.71
N GLN A 915 -4.95 27.56 -5.86
CA GLN A 915 -4.53 26.31 -6.52
C GLN A 915 -4.27 26.53 -8.02
N PRO A 916 -3.34 25.77 -8.64
CA PRO A 916 -2.85 26.03 -9.99
C PRO A 916 -3.88 25.74 -11.10
N GLU A 917 -3.89 26.62 -12.10
CA GLU A 917 -4.60 26.47 -13.39
C GLU A 917 -3.98 25.35 -14.24
N CYS A 918 -4.80 24.59 -14.95
CA CYS A 918 -4.35 23.56 -15.89
C CYS A 918 -3.75 24.23 -17.13
N LYS A 919 -2.47 23.97 -17.43
CA LYS A 919 -1.77 24.58 -18.57
C LYS A 919 -2.06 23.92 -19.92
N GLY A 920 -2.98 22.95 -19.96
CA GLY A 920 -3.29 22.18 -21.16
C GLY A 920 -2.28 21.07 -21.47
N GLU A 921 -1.45 20.68 -20.51
CA GLU A 921 -0.57 19.51 -20.63
C GLU A 921 -1.40 18.22 -20.74
N LYS A 922 -1.03 17.30 -21.64
CA LYS A 922 -1.86 16.12 -21.95
C LYS A 922 -2.16 15.27 -20.71
N LEU A 923 -1.17 15.08 -19.83
CA LEU A 923 -1.32 14.28 -18.62
C LEU A 923 -2.21 14.97 -17.59
N ASP A 924 -1.94 16.25 -17.28
CA ASP A 924 -2.72 17.05 -16.33
C ASP A 924 -4.20 17.15 -16.75
N LYS A 925 -4.47 17.40 -18.05
CA LYS A 925 -5.83 17.37 -18.61
C LYS A 925 -6.53 16.04 -18.35
N LEU A 926 -5.84 14.93 -18.64
CA LEU A 926 -6.39 13.60 -18.49
C LEU A 926 -6.72 13.27 -17.04
N ILE A 927 -5.81 13.56 -16.11
CA ILE A 927 -6.01 13.30 -14.68
C ILE A 927 -7.17 14.15 -14.15
N ARG A 928 -7.18 15.46 -14.41
CA ARG A 928 -8.20 16.38 -13.89
C ARG A 928 -9.60 16.06 -14.40
N ILE A 929 -9.75 15.81 -15.70
CA ILE A 929 -11.04 15.44 -16.30
C ILE A 929 -11.45 14.03 -15.86
N GLY A 930 -10.50 13.09 -15.78
CA GLY A 930 -10.77 11.74 -15.29
C GLY A 930 -11.23 11.72 -13.83
N LEU A 931 -10.66 12.56 -12.96
CA LEU A 931 -11.10 12.71 -11.57
C LEU A 931 -12.50 13.33 -11.50
N LEU A 932 -12.78 14.32 -12.34
CA LEU A 932 -14.12 14.91 -12.44
C LEU A 932 -15.16 13.86 -12.86
N GLN A 933 -14.84 13.01 -13.84
CA GLN A 933 -15.71 11.90 -14.25
C GLN A 933 -15.99 10.94 -13.08
N LEU A 934 -14.97 10.57 -12.30
CA LEU A 934 -15.11 9.67 -11.15
C LEU A 934 -16.05 10.22 -10.08
N ILE A 935 -15.94 11.51 -9.73
CA ILE A 935 -16.82 12.08 -8.69
C ILE A 935 -18.24 12.38 -9.18
N THR A 936 -18.45 12.45 -10.49
CA THR A 936 -19.76 12.72 -11.09
C THR A 936 -20.59 11.45 -11.31
N SER A 937 -20.03 10.27 -10.99
CA SER A 937 -20.78 9.02 -11.06
C SER A 937 -21.92 9.00 -10.03
N MET A 938 -23.07 8.46 -10.44
CA MET A 938 -24.24 8.29 -9.57
C MET A 938 -24.00 7.23 -8.50
N GLU A 939 -23.21 6.21 -8.81
CA GLU A 939 -22.81 5.18 -7.85
C GLU A 939 -21.67 5.71 -6.97
N GLY A 940 -21.78 5.49 -5.66
CA GLY A 940 -20.73 5.83 -4.72
C GLY A 940 -19.45 5.05 -5.01
N LEU A 941 -18.30 5.72 -4.99
CA LEU A 941 -17.02 5.09 -5.30
C LEU A 941 -16.75 3.91 -4.36
N GLN A 942 -16.52 2.72 -4.89
CA GLN A 942 -16.18 1.52 -4.10
C GLN A 942 -14.70 1.19 -4.23
N MET A 943 -14.12 0.54 -3.22
CA MET A 943 -12.70 0.15 -3.25
C MET A 943 -12.37 -0.73 -4.47
N GLN A 944 -13.31 -1.58 -4.90
CA GLN A 944 -13.13 -2.50 -6.02
C GLN A 944 -13.26 -1.84 -7.41
N SER A 945 -13.94 -0.69 -7.50
CA SER A 945 -14.14 0.04 -8.76
C SER A 945 -13.22 1.25 -8.92
N THR A 946 -12.50 1.63 -7.87
CA THR A 946 -11.59 2.78 -7.88
C THR A 946 -10.27 2.38 -8.55
N PRO A 947 -9.72 3.21 -9.46
CA PRO A 947 -8.40 2.98 -10.05
C PRO A 947 -7.34 2.71 -8.99
N GLU A 948 -6.46 1.74 -9.23
CA GLU A 948 -5.43 1.32 -8.27
C GLU A 948 -4.54 2.49 -7.84
N SER A 949 -4.24 3.43 -8.75
CA SER A 949 -3.48 4.65 -8.48
C SER A 949 -4.21 5.67 -7.59
N LEU A 950 -5.53 5.53 -7.38
CA LEU A 950 -6.36 6.45 -6.61
C LEU A 950 -6.91 5.82 -5.32
N GLN A 951 -6.64 4.54 -5.06
CA GLN A 951 -7.14 3.84 -3.86
C GLN A 951 -6.72 4.53 -2.55
N ILE A 952 -5.50 5.07 -2.48
CA ILE A 952 -5.03 5.80 -1.30
C ILE A 952 -5.82 7.10 -1.05
N ASN A 953 -6.44 7.65 -2.10
CA ASN A 953 -7.24 8.88 -2.06
C ASN A 953 -8.76 8.59 -2.02
N LEU A 954 -9.19 7.35 -1.84
CA LEU A 954 -10.61 6.95 -1.95
C LEU A 954 -11.53 7.75 -1.01
N LEU A 955 -11.17 7.88 0.28
CA LEU A 955 -12.00 8.59 1.25
C LEU A 955 -12.13 10.08 0.90
N ARG A 956 -11.04 10.68 0.43
CA ARG A 956 -11.04 12.07 -0.05
C ARG A 956 -11.93 12.25 -1.27
N LEU A 957 -11.85 11.34 -2.24
CA LEU A 957 -12.71 11.39 -3.44
C LEU A 957 -14.18 11.16 -3.10
N ARG A 958 -14.50 10.27 -2.16
CA ARG A 958 -15.87 10.09 -1.64
C ARG A 958 -16.38 11.35 -0.96
N SER A 959 -15.54 12.05 -0.20
CA SER A 959 -15.91 13.33 0.41
C SER A 959 -16.29 14.35 -0.67
N VAL A 960 -15.49 14.48 -1.73
CA VAL A 960 -15.80 15.40 -2.84
C VAL A 960 -17.04 14.94 -3.61
N GLN A 961 -17.22 13.65 -3.87
CA GLN A 961 -18.43 13.10 -4.49
C GLN A 961 -19.67 13.41 -3.65
N SER A 962 -19.59 13.27 -2.33
CA SER A 962 -20.66 13.67 -1.40
C SER A 962 -20.95 15.17 -1.52
N GLN A 963 -19.93 16.02 -1.59
CA GLN A 963 -20.12 17.46 -1.81
C GLN A 963 -20.79 17.76 -3.16
N PHE A 964 -20.38 17.08 -4.23
CA PHE A 964 -20.99 17.20 -5.55
C PHE A 964 -22.50 16.86 -5.51
N GLN A 965 -22.85 15.75 -4.86
CA GLN A 965 -24.25 15.32 -4.69
C GLN A 965 -25.05 16.28 -3.78
N LYS A 966 -24.46 16.76 -2.69
CA LYS A 966 -25.08 17.77 -1.81
C LYS A 966 -25.36 19.06 -2.56
N VAL A 967 -24.45 19.53 -3.41
CA VAL A 967 -24.65 20.73 -4.25
C VAL A 967 -25.82 20.53 -5.20
N ILE A 968 -25.95 19.34 -5.83
CA ILE A 968 -27.12 19.01 -6.68
C ILE A 968 -28.41 19.03 -5.86
N ALA A 969 -28.42 18.40 -4.68
CA ALA A 969 -29.60 18.35 -3.81
C ALA A 969 -30.04 19.75 -3.39
N ILE A 970 -29.12 20.58 -2.87
CA ILE A 970 -29.42 21.95 -2.43
C ILE A 970 -29.90 22.80 -3.62
N ALA A 971 -29.21 22.74 -4.77
CA ALA A 971 -29.62 23.50 -5.95
C ALA A 971 -31.01 23.08 -6.45
N THR A 972 -31.31 21.78 -6.44
CA THR A 972 -32.63 21.26 -6.83
C THR A 972 -33.70 21.69 -5.83
N SER A 973 -33.44 21.62 -4.52
CA SER A 973 -34.36 22.11 -3.48
C SER A 973 -34.64 23.60 -3.63
N MET A 974 -33.62 24.43 -3.87
CA MET A 974 -33.78 25.86 -4.11
C MET A 974 -34.63 26.14 -5.36
N LEU A 975 -34.39 25.41 -6.45
CA LEU A 975 -35.16 25.53 -7.69
C LEU A 975 -36.62 25.11 -7.51
N VAL A 976 -36.88 23.97 -6.88
CA VAL A 976 -38.24 23.45 -6.64
C VAL A 976 -39.00 24.40 -5.70
N LEU A 977 -38.38 24.88 -4.62
CA LEU A 977 -39.03 25.84 -3.73
C LEU A 977 -39.38 27.13 -4.48
N ARG A 978 -38.43 27.67 -5.28
CA ARG A 978 -38.67 28.87 -6.09
C ARG A 978 -39.84 28.66 -7.05
N GLN A 979 -39.91 27.51 -7.72
CA GLN A 979 -40.97 27.20 -8.67
C GLN A 979 -42.34 27.02 -8.02
N VAL A 980 -42.41 26.34 -6.87
CA VAL A 980 -43.66 26.13 -6.13
C VAL A 980 -44.20 27.46 -5.58
N LEU A 981 -43.34 28.29 -4.96
CA LEU A 981 -43.75 29.60 -4.44
C LEU A 981 -44.25 30.54 -5.55
N MET A 982 -43.59 30.53 -6.71
CA MET A 982 -44.02 31.30 -7.89
C MET A 982 -45.36 30.80 -8.46
N SER A 983 -45.67 29.51 -8.33
CA SER A 983 -46.94 28.95 -8.82
C SER A 983 -48.14 29.23 -7.90
N GLU A 984 -47.90 29.38 -6.59
CA GLU A 984 -48.96 29.56 -5.58
C GLU A 984 -49.30 31.03 -5.30
N ASN A 985 -48.32 31.94 -5.35
CA ASN A 985 -48.47 33.32 -4.89
C ASN A 985 -48.17 34.34 -6.01
N SER A 986 -49.19 34.78 -6.74
CA SER A 986 -49.07 35.84 -7.76
C SER A 986 -48.71 37.24 -7.22
N LYS A 987 -48.55 37.38 -5.88
CA LYS A 987 -48.26 38.65 -5.17
C LYS A 987 -46.95 38.64 -4.36
N ALA A 988 -46.18 37.55 -4.33
CA ALA A 988 -44.94 37.50 -3.55
C ALA A 988 -43.91 38.50 -4.09
N THR A 989 -43.27 39.29 -3.22
CA THR A 989 -42.23 40.22 -3.67
C THR A 989 -40.94 39.44 -4.01
N PRO A 990 -40.14 39.89 -4.99
CA PRO A 990 -38.85 39.26 -5.30
C PRO A 990 -37.93 39.14 -4.07
N LEU A 991 -38.01 40.09 -3.13
CA LEU A 991 -37.23 40.10 -1.90
C LEU A 991 -37.68 39.02 -0.90
N GLU A 992 -38.99 38.80 -0.75
CA GLU A 992 -39.53 37.70 0.07
C GLU A 992 -39.09 36.32 -0.45
N LEU A 993 -39.09 36.15 -1.77
CA LEU A 993 -38.65 34.92 -2.42
C LEU A 993 -37.16 34.65 -2.18
N GLU A 994 -36.31 35.66 -2.34
CA GLU A 994 -34.87 35.53 -2.07
C GLU A 994 -34.58 35.26 -0.59
N ASN A 995 -35.33 35.87 0.34
CA ASN A 995 -35.20 35.61 1.77
C ASN A 995 -35.56 34.15 2.11
N ALA A 996 -36.66 33.62 1.58
CA ALA A 996 -37.05 32.23 1.79
C ALA A 996 -36.01 31.23 1.25
N ILE A 997 -35.46 31.52 0.06
CA ILE A 997 -34.38 30.70 -0.52
C ILE A 997 -33.10 30.79 0.31
N SER A 998 -32.81 31.95 0.91
CA SER A 998 -31.69 32.16 1.82
C SER A 998 -31.80 31.34 3.10
N GLU A 999 -32.99 31.33 3.71
CA GLU A 999 -33.27 30.53 4.90
C GLU A 999 -33.24 29.03 4.58
N LEU A 1000 -33.78 28.62 3.43
CA LEU A 1000 -33.66 27.23 2.96
C LEU A 1000 -32.19 26.82 2.80
N PHE A 1001 -31.36 27.66 2.18
CA PHE A 1001 -29.93 27.37 1.99
C PHE A 1001 -29.23 27.12 3.33
N LYS A 1002 -29.41 28.01 4.32
CA LYS A 1002 -28.82 27.85 5.66
C LYS A 1002 -29.33 26.58 6.36
N ALA A 1003 -30.63 26.30 6.25
CA ALA A 1003 -31.24 25.11 6.86
C ALA A 1003 -30.69 23.81 6.24
N LEU A 1004 -30.59 23.75 4.91
CA LEU A 1004 -30.07 22.58 4.21
C LEU A 1004 -28.57 22.38 4.41
N GLU A 1005 -27.79 23.47 4.46
CA GLU A 1005 -26.37 23.40 4.81
C GLU A 1005 -26.18 22.78 6.19
N LYS A 1006 -26.96 23.23 7.18
CA LYS A 1006 -26.95 22.64 8.52
C LYS A 1006 -27.37 21.18 8.52
N ILE A 1007 -28.49 20.81 7.90
CA ILE A 1007 -29.00 19.43 7.91
C ILE A 1007 -28.01 18.49 7.21
N LEU A 1008 -27.62 18.80 5.97
CA LEU A 1008 -26.79 17.91 5.16
C LEU A 1008 -25.35 17.79 5.68
N ASP A 1009 -24.83 18.79 6.41
CA ASP A 1009 -23.49 18.71 7.00
C ASP A 1009 -23.47 18.13 8.42
N SER A 1010 -24.61 18.10 9.12
CA SER A 1010 -24.72 17.55 10.48
C SER A 1010 -25.12 16.07 10.51
N SER A 1011 -25.96 15.60 9.57
CA SER A 1011 -26.42 14.21 9.54
C SER A 1011 -26.05 13.51 8.22
N PRO A 1012 -25.27 12.42 8.25
CA PRO A 1012 -24.95 11.64 7.04
C PRO A 1012 -26.15 10.87 6.49
N ASP A 1013 -27.18 10.63 7.32
CA ASP A 1013 -28.41 9.90 6.97
C ASP A 1013 -29.59 10.85 6.64
N ALA A 1014 -29.32 12.12 6.37
CA ALA A 1014 -30.36 13.11 6.08
C ALA A 1014 -31.26 12.66 4.93
N GLY A 1015 -32.50 12.29 5.28
CA GLY A 1015 -33.46 11.75 4.33
C GLY A 1015 -34.15 12.82 3.49
N THR A 1016 -34.85 12.40 2.44
CA THR A 1016 -35.67 13.30 1.62
C THR A 1016 -36.78 13.98 2.42
N GLU A 1017 -37.24 13.36 3.52
CA GLU A 1017 -38.28 13.92 4.40
C GLU A 1017 -37.79 15.15 5.16
N GLU A 1018 -36.57 15.11 5.71
CA GLU A 1018 -35.96 16.23 6.43
C GLU A 1018 -35.71 17.44 5.52
N ILE A 1019 -35.28 17.18 4.28
CA ILE A 1019 -35.11 18.21 3.24
C ILE A 1019 -36.46 18.86 2.91
N VAL A 1020 -37.51 18.06 2.72
CA VAL A 1020 -38.86 18.57 2.46
C VAL A 1020 -39.37 19.38 3.65
N GLU A 1021 -39.12 18.97 4.88
CA GLU A 1021 -39.49 19.71 6.08
C GLU A 1021 -38.81 21.09 6.14
N ALA A 1022 -37.52 21.14 5.79
CA ALA A 1022 -36.78 22.39 5.70
C ALA A 1022 -37.35 23.32 4.61
N MET A 1023 -37.75 22.75 3.46
CA MET A 1023 -38.42 23.50 2.39
C MET A 1023 -39.78 24.07 2.83
N ILE A 1024 -40.56 23.31 3.59
CA ILE A 1024 -41.85 23.77 4.13
C ILE A 1024 -41.64 24.86 5.18
N SER A 1025 -40.70 24.67 6.10
CA SER A 1025 -40.34 25.66 7.13
C SER A 1025 -39.87 26.98 6.52
N ALA A 1026 -39.01 26.93 5.50
CA ALA A 1026 -38.55 28.13 4.80
C ALA A 1026 -39.69 28.81 4.02
N SER A 1027 -40.62 28.04 3.46
CA SER A 1027 -41.79 28.56 2.73
C SER A 1027 -42.81 29.29 3.61
N ALA A 1028 -42.80 29.04 4.93
CA ALA A 1028 -43.68 29.71 5.89
C ALA A 1028 -43.35 31.20 6.06
N SER A 1029 -42.14 31.62 5.65
CA SER A 1029 -41.74 33.04 5.62
C SER A 1029 -42.40 33.84 4.48
N VAL A 1030 -43.08 33.16 3.54
CA VAL A 1030 -43.70 33.78 2.36
C VAL A 1030 -45.23 33.64 2.42
N GLY A 1031 -45.88 34.71 2.91
CA GLY A 1031 -47.33 34.80 3.08
C GLY A 1031 -47.85 34.14 4.37
N SER A 1032 -49.17 34.16 4.57
CA SER A 1032 -49.88 33.47 5.67
C SER A 1032 -50.69 32.28 5.14
N PRO A 1033 -50.06 31.12 4.85
CA PRO A 1033 -50.77 29.96 4.33
C PRO A 1033 -51.68 29.35 5.40
N SER A 1034 -52.89 28.93 5.01
CA SER A 1034 -53.75 28.11 5.87
C SER A 1034 -53.17 26.69 6.01
N GLU A 1035 -53.57 25.96 7.06
CA GLU A 1035 -53.09 24.60 7.33
C GLU A 1035 -53.29 23.64 6.13
N GLU A 1036 -54.43 23.76 5.45
CA GLU A 1036 -54.73 23.01 4.22
C GLU A 1036 -53.77 23.34 3.07
N LYS A 1037 -53.34 24.60 2.94
CA LYS A 1037 -52.36 25.03 1.94
C LYS A 1037 -50.96 24.54 2.27
N ILE A 1038 -50.58 24.49 3.54
CA ILE A 1038 -49.29 23.92 3.98
C ILE A 1038 -49.23 22.44 3.60
N GLN A 1039 -50.31 21.69 3.83
CA GLN A 1039 -50.36 20.27 3.47
C GLN A 1039 -50.37 20.04 1.96
N ALA A 1040 -51.09 20.86 1.18
CA ALA A 1040 -51.07 20.79 -0.28
C ALA A 1040 -49.67 21.11 -0.84
N ARG A 1041 -49.01 22.14 -0.29
CA ARG A 1041 -47.64 22.53 -0.61
C ARG A 1041 -46.65 21.41 -0.30
N ARG A 1042 -46.77 20.76 0.86
CA ARG A 1042 -45.95 19.58 1.26
C ARG A 1042 -46.06 18.45 0.24
N GLN A 1043 -47.27 18.10 -0.18
CA GLN A 1043 -47.48 17.07 -1.19
C GLN A 1043 -46.90 17.45 -2.56
N MET A 1044 -47.06 18.72 -2.97
CA MET A 1044 -46.50 19.21 -4.23
C MET A 1044 -44.97 19.23 -4.21
N ILE A 1045 -44.36 19.79 -3.17
CA ILE A 1045 -42.91 19.83 -2.98
C ILE A 1045 -42.33 18.42 -2.97
N THR A 1046 -42.89 17.50 -2.17
CA THR A 1046 -42.42 16.10 -2.11
C THR A 1046 -42.45 15.45 -3.48
N ARG A 1047 -43.55 15.58 -4.21
CA ARG A 1047 -43.72 14.97 -5.54
C ARG A 1047 -42.74 15.53 -6.56
N VAL A 1048 -42.62 16.87 -6.63
CA VAL A 1048 -41.76 17.55 -7.60
C VAL A 1048 -40.29 17.33 -7.27
N PHE A 1049 -39.91 17.41 -5.99
CA PHE A 1049 -38.54 17.20 -5.52
C PHE A 1049 -38.06 15.77 -5.79
N LEU A 1050 -38.82 14.75 -5.38
CA LEU A 1050 -38.46 13.35 -5.61
C LEU A 1050 -38.36 13.04 -7.11
N LYS A 1051 -39.28 13.57 -7.94
CA LYS A 1051 -39.21 13.43 -9.39
C LYS A 1051 -37.97 14.12 -9.98
N SER A 1052 -37.64 15.31 -9.50
CA SER A 1052 -36.50 16.12 -9.98
C SER A 1052 -35.14 15.53 -9.60
N LEU A 1053 -35.09 14.60 -8.63
CA LEU A 1053 -33.88 13.87 -8.25
C LEU A 1053 -33.73 12.51 -8.96
N GLN A 1054 -34.75 12.05 -9.69
CA GLN A 1054 -34.66 10.77 -10.38
C GLN A 1054 -33.71 10.82 -11.59
N PRO A 1055 -32.88 9.79 -11.80
CA PRO A 1055 -32.01 9.70 -12.96
C PRO A 1055 -32.84 9.62 -14.23
N GLY A 1056 -32.67 10.60 -15.12
CA GLY A 1056 -33.42 10.68 -16.39
C GLY A 1056 -34.33 11.90 -16.48
N ASP A 1057 -34.71 12.50 -15.35
CA ASP A 1057 -35.50 13.74 -15.32
C ASP A 1057 -34.72 14.91 -15.94
N VAL A 1058 -35.45 15.80 -16.62
CA VAL A 1058 -34.86 16.95 -17.32
C VAL A 1058 -34.24 17.93 -16.32
N VAL A 1059 -34.89 18.16 -15.17
CA VAL A 1059 -34.38 19.04 -14.11
C VAL A 1059 -33.07 18.47 -13.57
N PHE A 1060 -33.04 17.16 -13.26
CA PHE A 1060 -31.82 16.50 -12.80
C PHE A 1060 -30.66 16.67 -13.79
N LYS A 1061 -30.90 16.44 -15.08
CA LYS A 1061 -29.86 16.58 -16.13
C LYS A 1061 -29.34 18.00 -16.25
N VAL A 1062 -30.22 18.99 -16.21
CA VAL A 1062 -29.85 20.42 -16.32
C VAL A 1062 -29.06 20.86 -15.09
N VAL A 1063 -29.53 20.53 -13.89
CA VAL A 1063 -28.84 20.87 -12.63
C VAL A 1063 -27.49 20.16 -12.55
N SER A 1064 -27.46 18.85 -12.79
CA SER A 1064 -26.23 18.06 -12.76
C SER A 1064 -25.20 18.57 -13.78
N ARG A 1065 -25.60 18.90 -15.02
CA ARG A 1065 -24.68 19.48 -16.01
C ARG A 1065 -24.19 20.88 -15.60
N ALA A 1066 -25.05 21.72 -14.99
CA ALA A 1066 -24.62 23.04 -14.51
C ALA A 1066 -23.61 22.92 -13.35
N VAL A 1067 -23.86 22.04 -12.38
CA VAL A 1067 -22.93 21.76 -11.28
C VAL A 1067 -21.62 21.15 -11.82
N TYR A 1068 -21.70 20.19 -12.74
CA TYR A 1068 -20.54 19.63 -13.43
C TYR A 1068 -19.72 20.72 -14.12
N CYS A 1069 -20.35 21.61 -14.88
CA CYS A 1069 -19.67 22.74 -15.54
C CYS A 1069 -19.03 23.70 -14.52
N ALA A 1070 -19.64 23.90 -13.36
CA ALA A 1070 -19.07 24.72 -12.30
C ALA A 1070 -17.80 24.08 -11.72
N PHE A 1071 -17.84 22.78 -11.40
CA PHE A 1071 -16.65 22.03 -10.98
C PHE A 1071 -15.56 22.02 -12.08
N ARG A 1072 -15.93 21.76 -13.34
CA ARG A 1072 -15.00 21.81 -14.50
C ARG A 1072 -14.31 23.17 -14.61
N GLY A 1073 -15.07 24.25 -14.44
CA GLY A 1073 -14.57 25.62 -14.49
C GLY A 1073 -13.45 25.88 -13.48
N VAL A 1074 -13.61 25.41 -12.23
CA VAL A 1074 -12.58 25.55 -11.19
C VAL A 1074 -11.45 24.54 -11.36
N VAL A 1075 -11.75 23.26 -11.62
CA VAL A 1075 -10.75 22.20 -11.73
C VAL A 1075 -9.75 22.48 -12.86
N LEU A 1076 -10.22 23.02 -14.00
CA LEU A 1076 -9.36 23.38 -15.12
C LEU A 1076 -8.83 24.81 -15.02
N GLY A 1077 -9.65 25.79 -14.60
CA GLY A 1077 -9.27 27.21 -14.49
C GLY A 1077 -8.51 27.60 -13.21
N GLY A 1078 -8.30 26.63 -12.30
CA GLY A 1078 -7.74 26.84 -10.96
C GLY A 1078 -8.68 27.58 -10.01
N SER A 1079 -8.26 27.78 -8.75
CA SER A 1079 -8.96 28.65 -7.79
C SER A 1079 -8.84 30.15 -8.12
N SER A 1080 -8.25 30.47 -9.27
CA SER A 1080 -8.06 31.82 -9.74
C SER A 1080 -9.42 32.51 -9.97
N PRO A 1081 -9.44 33.86 -10.07
CA PRO A 1081 -10.66 34.59 -10.41
C PRO A 1081 -11.31 34.13 -11.72
N LYS A 1082 -10.55 33.52 -12.64
CA LYS A 1082 -11.10 32.95 -13.89
C LYS A 1082 -11.94 31.71 -13.64
N GLY A 1083 -11.42 30.74 -12.89
CA GLY A 1083 -12.14 29.51 -12.53
C GLY A 1083 -13.38 29.80 -11.69
N GLN A 1084 -13.28 30.74 -10.74
CA GLN A 1084 -14.42 31.19 -9.95
C GLN A 1084 -15.51 31.85 -10.81
N LYS A 1085 -15.14 32.72 -11.77
CA LYS A 1085 -16.10 33.33 -12.71
C LYS A 1085 -16.84 32.29 -13.56
N LEU A 1086 -16.15 31.24 -14.01
CA LEU A 1086 -16.78 30.14 -14.74
C LEU A 1086 -17.78 29.37 -13.86
N ALA A 1087 -17.41 29.07 -12.62
CA ALA A 1087 -18.28 28.42 -11.66
C ALA A 1087 -19.53 29.26 -11.36
N ASP A 1088 -19.32 30.55 -11.12
CA ASP A 1088 -20.37 31.54 -10.92
C ASP A 1088 -21.32 31.65 -12.12
N ALA A 1089 -20.79 31.72 -13.35
CA ALA A 1089 -21.60 31.74 -14.57
C ALA A 1089 -22.44 30.46 -14.74
N ALA A 1090 -21.88 29.29 -14.42
CA ALA A 1090 -22.60 28.01 -14.50
C ALA A 1090 -23.70 27.90 -13.43
N MET A 1091 -23.39 28.25 -12.17
CA MET A 1091 -24.34 28.20 -11.05
C MET A 1091 -25.45 29.26 -11.16
N ARG A 1092 -25.17 30.40 -11.80
CA ARG A 1092 -26.19 31.43 -12.07
C ARG A 1092 -27.31 30.94 -13.00
N ARG A 1093 -27.03 30.03 -13.94
CA ARG A 1093 -28.04 29.45 -14.85
C ARG A 1093 -29.14 28.68 -14.12
N ILE A 1094 -28.81 28.13 -12.95
CA ILE A 1094 -29.74 27.39 -12.08
C ILE A 1094 -30.13 28.19 -10.83
N GLY A 1095 -29.79 29.49 -10.77
CA GLY A 1095 -30.14 30.36 -9.65
C GLY A 1095 -29.53 29.96 -8.31
N ALA A 1096 -28.37 29.29 -8.32
CA ALA A 1096 -27.73 28.69 -7.14
C ALA A 1096 -26.33 29.28 -6.86
N VAL A 1097 -26.14 30.58 -7.11
CA VAL A 1097 -24.85 31.29 -6.97
C VAL A 1097 -24.26 31.18 -5.55
N LYS A 1098 -25.10 31.01 -4.52
CA LYS A 1098 -24.65 30.82 -3.12
C LYS A 1098 -23.81 29.56 -2.91
N LEU A 1099 -23.88 28.58 -3.81
CA LEU A 1099 -23.11 27.34 -3.74
C LEU A 1099 -21.72 27.45 -4.37
N VAL A 1100 -21.34 28.60 -4.97
CA VAL A 1100 -20.06 28.76 -5.67
C VAL A 1100 -18.87 28.54 -4.74
N ASP A 1101 -18.87 29.11 -3.53
CA ASP A 1101 -17.78 28.91 -2.55
C ASP A 1101 -17.61 27.44 -2.18
N ARG A 1102 -18.74 26.73 -2.00
CA ARG A 1102 -18.77 25.28 -1.71
C ARG A 1102 -18.20 24.46 -2.87
N VAL A 1103 -18.55 24.82 -4.11
CA VAL A 1103 -17.99 24.19 -5.33
C VAL A 1103 -16.48 24.44 -5.44
N VAL A 1104 -16.03 25.67 -5.18
CA VAL A 1104 -14.61 26.05 -5.23
C VAL A 1104 -13.80 25.25 -4.21
N LYS A 1105 -14.22 25.21 -2.94
CA LYS A 1105 -13.57 24.43 -1.88
C LYS A 1105 -13.48 22.93 -2.22
N ALA A 1106 -14.55 22.36 -2.76
CA ALA A 1106 -14.57 20.95 -3.15
C ALA A 1106 -13.67 20.67 -4.38
N ALA A 1107 -13.65 21.59 -5.35
CA ALA A 1107 -12.81 21.49 -6.54
C ALA A 1107 -11.31 21.67 -6.21
N GLU A 1108 -10.96 22.49 -5.22
CA GLU A 1108 -9.58 22.64 -4.73
C GLU A 1108 -8.98 21.32 -4.28
N VAL A 1109 -9.77 20.50 -3.59
CA VAL A 1109 -9.36 19.16 -3.17
C VAL A 1109 -9.04 18.29 -4.40
N LEU A 1110 -9.83 18.36 -5.47
CA LEU A 1110 -9.55 17.61 -6.71
C LEU A 1110 -8.30 18.10 -7.41
N ILE A 1111 -8.06 19.42 -7.45
CA ILE A 1111 -6.84 19.99 -8.04
C ILE A 1111 -5.61 19.46 -7.29
N LYS A 1112 -5.66 19.44 -5.96
CA LYS A 1112 -4.59 18.86 -5.15
C LYS A 1112 -4.39 17.38 -5.41
N VAL A 1113 -5.47 16.58 -5.44
CA VAL A 1113 -5.37 15.15 -5.78
C VAL A 1113 -4.77 14.95 -7.16
N ALA A 1114 -5.15 15.77 -8.16
CA ALA A 1114 -4.58 15.70 -9.50
C ALA A 1114 -3.07 15.99 -9.49
N THR A 1115 -2.65 17.09 -8.86
CA THR A 1115 -1.24 17.50 -8.81
C THR A 1115 -0.35 16.52 -8.05
N VAL A 1116 -0.82 15.97 -6.92
CA VAL A 1116 -0.08 14.95 -6.16
C VAL A 1116 -0.05 13.63 -6.94
N SER A 1117 -1.17 13.23 -7.55
CA SER A 1117 -1.24 12.00 -8.35
C SER A 1117 -0.34 12.08 -9.60
N GLU A 1118 -0.22 13.25 -10.23
CA GLU A 1118 0.70 13.45 -11.33
C GLU A 1118 2.17 13.29 -10.88
N LYS A 1119 2.53 13.83 -9.72
CA LYS A 1119 3.88 13.69 -9.15
C LYS A 1119 4.19 12.25 -8.75
N VAL A 1120 3.27 11.58 -8.06
CA VAL A 1120 3.48 10.23 -7.52
C VAL A 1120 3.32 9.17 -8.62
N HIS A 1121 2.23 9.21 -9.39
CA HIS A 1121 1.88 8.16 -10.35
C HIS A 1121 2.16 8.51 -11.82
N GLY A 1122 2.69 9.71 -12.09
CA GLY A 1122 3.02 10.19 -13.44
C GLY A 1122 3.83 9.23 -14.31
N PRO A 1123 4.87 8.54 -13.80
CA PRO A 1123 5.61 7.54 -14.59
C PRO A 1123 4.71 6.39 -15.10
N TRP A 1124 3.79 5.88 -14.28
CA TRP A 1124 2.86 4.83 -14.68
C TRP A 1124 1.81 5.37 -15.65
N TYR A 1125 1.27 6.56 -15.41
CA TYR A 1125 0.32 7.17 -16.35
C TYR A 1125 0.93 7.41 -17.73
N LYS A 1126 2.20 7.82 -17.80
CA LYS A 1126 2.94 7.98 -19.07
C LYS A 1126 3.18 6.64 -19.78
N ALA A 1127 3.35 5.54 -19.04
CA ALA A 1127 3.50 4.21 -19.62
C ALA A 1127 2.17 3.62 -20.13
N LEU A 1128 1.03 4.06 -19.58
CA LEU A 1128 -0.32 3.61 -19.96
C LEU A 1128 -0.95 4.44 -21.10
N MET A 1129 -0.46 5.66 -21.35
CA MET A 1129 -0.97 6.57 -22.40
C MET A 1129 -0.42 6.26 -23.79
#